data_AF-A0A9E4MCP4-F1
#
_entry.id   AF-A0A9E4MCP4-F1
#
_cell.length_a   1.000
_cell.length_b   1.000
_cell.length_c   1.000
_cell.angle_alpha   90.00
_cell.angle_beta   90.00
_cell.angle_gamma   90.00
#
_symmetry.space_group_name_H-M   'P 1'
#
loop_
_entity.id
_entity.type
_entity.pdbx_description
1 polymer ?
#
loop_
_entity_poly.entity_id
_entity_poly.type
_entity_poly.pdbx_seq_one_letter_code
_entity_poly.pdbx_strand_id
1 'polypeptide(L)'
;MSIKHVMAILVVGVAALSTIVTAQLPVPVPVKSKPVDPEPVEIIRTDFDPRELAEELERMRSRPEAPGQQLFVSRCAICHDPIGQPGSGATLGPWLDAALVSSKGEEAVRASILNGTANMPGFQHQFDAAQVDQVIAYMKTVPAEVRPWVPTEDRINAALWETPSAPSMHLAGTTTAASGEPLHGVAVSARRVESNYTTTVYSDEQGGYVFPPLHEGTYKVWAQATGFETSRADATLSSMTHQTFTLRPIADVTPQLRGPEWLAALPEETFEDRRMKEIFRVQCSECHQAGVPLQNRFDERGWRAIISSMEKAGYNGLNASSNRSPVAMRYHKNELAKYLARMRGPGESPMKLEPTLPRPTGDAARVVITEYDVPVADTGEYMLWNGEDWSEGTPSGAHGGRSGPHDVAIDPDGNVWIAPWASASKSLRTLVKLNPETGAVRSYNKVRTSPRDSVYTHGIYVDQQGIMWFNISGILGRADPEADEITTFTPPAGMRVAGTQDVDAMGKVWMGSTEGVLRFDPEERTFQYFQNPAATGGTYGVTGDRLGNGWWGRWTRDVVGHADVKTGKTYEIPMRPPGAVKPESFMTDADKEFYYNHGALRFMCCVPWMPGAQAPRRMGADKNGDVIWVSNWWGGNLAEIDIHTREVTYHPLPHKGMHPYSAVVDSDHNVYTNVSSDDSVAKFDPSTQEWTIYPLPSRGTEVRHIAVDGRNGDVWVPYATTSRVARLQFRSEAERQAHRADAVPMPAE
;
A
#
# COMPACT_ATOMS: atom_id res chain seq x y z
N MET A 1 47.93 -67.50 -13.73
CA MET A 1 48.66 -67.54 -15.02
C MET A 1 48.08 -66.48 -15.93
N SER A 2 48.95 -65.85 -16.70
CA SER A 2 48.71 -64.58 -17.38
C SER A 2 48.30 -64.77 -18.85
N ILE A 3 47.71 -63.71 -19.44
CA ILE A 3 48.07 -63.14 -20.76
C ILE A 3 47.47 -63.80 -22.04
N LYS A 4 46.86 -62.92 -22.87
CA LYS A 4 46.74 -62.91 -24.35
C LYS A 4 45.71 -63.84 -25.01
N HIS A 5 44.85 -63.47 -25.97
CA HIS A 5 44.52 -62.27 -26.78
C HIS A 5 43.02 -62.48 -27.19
N VAL A 6 42.21 -61.44 -27.39
CA VAL A 6 41.81 -60.94 -28.72
C VAL A 6 41.43 -59.45 -28.58
N MET A 7 42.15 -58.62 -29.33
CA MET A 7 41.76 -57.25 -29.67
C MET A 7 40.63 -57.28 -30.71
N ALA A 8 39.58 -56.48 -30.50
CA ALA A 8 38.92 -55.59 -31.47
C ALA A 8 37.42 -55.42 -31.12
N ILE A 9 36.93 -54.18 -31.27
CA ILE A 9 35.52 -53.75 -31.27
C ILE A 9 34.90 -53.42 -29.90
N LEU A 10 35.14 -52.18 -29.42
CA LEU A 10 34.13 -51.15 -29.07
C LEU A 10 34.79 -50.04 -28.22
N VAL A 11 35.33 -49.04 -28.90
CA VAL A 11 35.64 -47.73 -28.32
C VAL A 11 34.80 -46.71 -29.09
N VAL A 12 33.58 -46.47 -28.62
CA VAL A 12 32.80 -45.24 -28.89
C VAL A 12 31.81 -45.08 -27.73
N GLY A 13 31.84 -43.94 -27.04
CA GLY A 13 30.67 -43.43 -26.31
C GLY A 13 30.71 -43.42 -24.78
N VAL A 14 31.67 -42.74 -24.16
CA VAL A 14 31.49 -42.16 -22.81
C VAL A 14 31.85 -40.68 -22.87
N ALA A 15 30.91 -39.88 -23.35
CA ALA A 15 30.83 -38.42 -23.17
C ALA A 15 29.55 -37.92 -23.90
N ALA A 16 28.41 -37.92 -23.22
CA ALA A 16 27.25 -37.05 -23.48
C ALA A 16 26.04 -37.60 -22.73
N LEU A 17 25.65 -36.95 -21.62
CA LEU A 17 24.26 -36.81 -21.15
C LEU A 17 24.28 -35.88 -19.93
N SER A 18 24.61 -34.63 -20.19
CA SER A 18 24.43 -33.51 -19.26
C SER A 18 24.21 -32.25 -20.08
N THR A 19 23.05 -32.17 -20.72
CA THR A 19 22.44 -30.93 -21.25
C THR A 19 21.07 -31.30 -21.82
N ILE A 20 20.03 -31.20 -21.00
CA ILE A 20 18.72 -30.79 -21.52
C ILE A 20 18.72 -29.28 -21.34
N VAL A 21 19.29 -28.59 -22.32
CA VAL A 21 19.06 -27.16 -22.52
C VAL A 21 17.66 -27.07 -23.10
N THR A 22 16.71 -26.56 -22.34
CA THR A 22 15.48 -25.99 -22.91
C THR A 22 15.88 -24.76 -23.70
N ALA A 23 16.19 -24.96 -24.98
CA ALA A 23 16.34 -23.89 -25.94
C ALA A 23 14.94 -23.41 -26.34
N GLN A 24 14.39 -22.47 -25.59
CA GLN A 24 13.57 -21.43 -26.21
C GLN A 24 14.56 -20.33 -26.60
N LEU A 25 14.96 -20.31 -27.87
CA LEU A 25 15.74 -19.20 -28.42
C LEU A 25 14.95 -17.90 -28.15
N PRO A 26 15.52 -16.87 -27.50
CA PRO A 26 14.91 -15.56 -27.58
C PRO A 26 14.96 -15.18 -29.06
N VAL A 27 13.80 -14.87 -29.64
CA VAL A 27 13.77 -14.03 -30.83
C VAL A 27 14.68 -12.85 -30.50
N PRO A 28 15.73 -12.53 -31.28
CA PRO A 28 16.56 -11.36 -31.00
C PRO A 28 15.64 -10.16 -31.13
N VAL A 29 15.14 -9.71 -30.00
CA VAL A 29 14.27 -8.55 -29.95
C VAL A 29 15.17 -7.39 -30.36
N PRO A 30 14.83 -6.65 -31.43
CA PRO A 30 15.65 -5.51 -31.83
C PRO A 30 15.80 -4.60 -30.62
N VAL A 31 17.06 -4.27 -30.29
CA VAL A 31 17.40 -3.48 -29.09
C VAL A 31 16.57 -2.20 -29.04
N LYS A 32 16.28 -1.60 -30.22
CA LYS A 32 15.40 -0.44 -30.40
C LYS A 32 14.28 -0.77 -31.41
N SER A 33 13.06 -0.37 -31.13
CA SER A 33 11.90 -0.55 -32.02
C SER A 33 11.85 0.47 -33.14
N LYS A 34 10.96 0.24 -34.12
CA LYS A 34 10.48 1.31 -34.99
C LYS A 34 9.60 2.29 -34.20
N PRO A 35 9.41 3.54 -34.69
CA PRO A 35 8.45 4.47 -34.10
C PRO A 35 7.06 3.83 -34.01
N VAL A 36 6.36 4.08 -32.91
CA VAL A 36 4.97 3.69 -32.69
C VAL A 36 4.08 4.92 -32.69
N ASP A 37 2.90 4.81 -33.27
CA ASP A 37 1.95 5.91 -33.29
C ASP A 37 1.13 5.95 -31.99
N PRO A 38 0.78 7.14 -31.49
CA PRO A 38 -0.10 7.27 -30.34
C PRO A 38 -1.52 6.82 -30.70
N GLU A 39 -2.12 6.01 -29.85
CA GLU A 39 -3.50 5.55 -29.98
C GLU A 39 -4.37 6.21 -28.89
N PRO A 40 -5.43 6.97 -29.26
CA PRO A 40 -6.29 7.59 -28.26
C PRO A 40 -7.09 6.55 -27.48
N VAL A 41 -7.29 6.80 -26.19
CA VAL A 41 -8.20 6.00 -25.36
C VAL A 41 -9.50 6.76 -25.24
N GLU A 42 -10.61 6.10 -25.59
CA GLU A 42 -11.94 6.66 -25.38
C GLU A 42 -12.29 6.61 -23.88
N ILE A 43 -12.56 7.78 -23.29
CA ILE A 43 -12.74 7.97 -21.84
C ILE A 43 -14.07 8.63 -21.53
N ILE A 44 -14.73 8.14 -20.49
CA ILE A 44 -15.87 8.73 -19.80
C ILE A 44 -15.40 9.40 -18.51
N ARG A 45 -15.71 10.69 -18.35
CA ARG A 45 -15.37 11.51 -17.19
C ARG A 45 -16.52 11.54 -16.20
N THR A 46 -16.20 11.40 -14.92
CA THR A 46 -17.17 11.55 -13.85
C THR A 46 -16.58 12.40 -12.74
N ASP A 47 -17.20 13.55 -12.51
CA ASP A 47 -16.89 14.41 -11.37
C ASP A 47 -17.74 14.03 -10.15
N PHE A 48 -17.11 14.09 -8.97
CA PHE A 48 -17.76 13.87 -7.68
C PHE A 48 -17.70 15.17 -6.85
N ASP A 49 -18.86 15.70 -6.44
CA ASP A 49 -18.95 16.90 -5.60
C ASP A 49 -18.56 16.56 -4.15
N PRO A 50 -17.53 17.21 -3.56
CA PRO A 50 -17.14 17.01 -2.16
C PRO A 50 -18.27 17.10 -1.14
N ARG A 51 -19.30 17.92 -1.40
CA ARG A 51 -20.46 18.11 -0.49
C ARG A 51 -21.43 16.94 -0.55
N GLU A 52 -21.86 16.55 -1.75
CA GLU A 52 -22.72 15.37 -1.94
C GLU A 52 -22.07 14.12 -1.35
N LEU A 53 -20.76 14.05 -1.55
CA LEU A 53 -19.89 13.04 -0.98
C LEU A 53 -19.90 13.05 0.56
N ALA A 54 -19.72 14.20 1.19
CA ALA A 54 -19.75 14.32 2.65
C ALA A 54 -21.14 14.00 3.23
N GLU A 55 -22.20 14.45 2.58
CA GLU A 55 -23.59 14.12 2.92
C GLU A 55 -23.85 12.61 2.84
N GLU A 56 -23.32 11.94 1.81
CA GLU A 56 -23.45 10.49 1.67
C GLU A 56 -22.75 9.74 2.80
N LEU A 57 -21.54 10.15 3.16
CA LEU A 57 -20.79 9.55 4.26
C LEU A 57 -21.57 9.65 5.58
N GLU A 58 -22.12 10.82 5.89
CA GLU A 58 -22.91 11.02 7.10
C GLU A 58 -24.22 10.21 7.06
N ARG A 59 -24.87 10.16 5.90
CA ARG A 59 -26.04 9.29 5.67
C ARG A 59 -25.70 7.83 5.94
N MET A 60 -24.56 7.34 5.45
CA MET A 60 -24.09 5.97 5.67
C MET A 60 -23.80 5.70 7.16
N ARG A 61 -23.19 6.64 7.89
CA ARG A 61 -22.90 6.52 9.34
C ARG A 61 -24.15 6.52 10.21
N SER A 62 -25.17 7.26 9.80
CA SER A 62 -26.42 7.39 10.56
C SER A 62 -27.36 6.19 10.44
N ARG A 63 -27.07 5.22 9.55
CA ARG A 63 -27.96 4.07 9.33
C ARG A 63 -27.96 3.13 10.55
N PRO A 64 -29.12 2.56 10.96
CA PRO A 64 -29.19 1.61 12.07
C PRO A 64 -28.26 0.40 11.91
N GLU A 65 -28.01 -0.02 10.67
CA GLU A 65 -27.16 -1.15 10.32
C GLU A 65 -25.66 -0.82 10.23
N ALA A 66 -25.25 0.44 10.36
CA ALA A 66 -23.85 0.86 10.20
C ALA A 66 -22.86 0.11 11.13
N PRO A 67 -23.17 -0.16 12.42
CA PRO A 67 -22.32 -1.00 13.26
C PRO A 67 -22.17 -2.44 12.72
N GLY A 68 -23.26 -3.01 12.20
CA GLY A 68 -23.25 -4.33 11.57
C GLY A 68 -22.45 -4.36 10.27
N GLN A 69 -22.56 -3.31 9.45
CA GLN A 69 -21.76 -3.12 8.24
C GLN A 69 -20.27 -3.05 8.57
N GLN A 70 -19.89 -2.30 9.60
CA GLN A 70 -18.50 -2.18 10.05
C GLN A 70 -17.91 -3.52 10.48
N LEU A 71 -18.64 -4.29 11.32
CA LEU A 71 -18.23 -5.63 11.74
C LEU A 71 -18.11 -6.59 10.54
N PHE A 72 -19.06 -6.49 9.60
CA PHE A 72 -19.04 -7.29 8.37
C PHE A 72 -17.82 -6.98 7.50
N VAL A 73 -17.59 -5.70 7.21
CA VAL A 73 -16.47 -5.22 6.38
C VAL A 73 -15.12 -5.61 6.99
N SER A 74 -15.03 -5.57 8.33
CA SER A 74 -13.78 -5.83 9.04
C SER A 74 -13.42 -7.30 9.19
N ARG A 75 -14.40 -8.21 9.19
CA ARG A 75 -14.17 -9.63 9.53
C ARG A 75 -14.74 -10.62 8.52
N CYS A 76 -15.80 -10.27 7.80
CA CYS A 76 -16.51 -11.16 6.89
C CYS A 76 -16.17 -10.88 5.42
N ALA A 77 -16.02 -9.60 5.07
CA ALA A 77 -16.00 -9.16 3.67
C ALA A 77 -14.87 -9.78 2.84
N ILE A 78 -13.70 -10.00 3.43
CA ILE A 78 -12.56 -10.64 2.73
C ILE A 78 -12.90 -11.99 2.07
N CYS A 79 -13.83 -12.74 2.65
CA CYS A 79 -14.27 -14.04 2.14
C CYS A 79 -15.64 -13.99 1.45
N HIS A 80 -16.48 -13.03 1.81
CA HIS A 80 -17.91 -13.03 1.53
C HIS A 80 -18.39 -11.86 0.67
N ASP A 81 -17.52 -10.90 0.33
CA ASP A 81 -17.92 -9.63 -0.27
C ASP A 81 -17.28 -9.37 -1.65
N PRO A 82 -18.11 -9.23 -2.70
CA PRO A 82 -17.79 -8.51 -3.94
C PRO A 82 -18.06 -6.99 -3.92
N ILE A 83 -18.52 -6.36 -2.83
CA ILE A 83 -18.56 -4.89 -2.73
C ILE A 83 -17.09 -4.40 -2.70
N GLY A 84 -16.64 -3.94 -3.87
CA GLY A 84 -15.25 -3.63 -4.19
C GLY A 84 -14.62 -4.53 -5.26
N GLN A 85 -15.28 -5.62 -5.67
CA GLN A 85 -14.95 -6.43 -6.85
C GLN A 85 -16.20 -6.94 -7.59
N PRO A 86 -17.10 -6.05 -8.07
CA PRO A 86 -18.26 -6.48 -8.82
C PRO A 86 -17.83 -7.23 -10.09
N GLY A 87 -18.22 -8.51 -10.13
CA GLY A 87 -17.99 -9.40 -11.26
C GLY A 87 -16.72 -10.26 -11.22
N SER A 88 -15.98 -10.36 -10.10
CA SER A 88 -14.93 -11.39 -9.96
C SER A 88 -15.49 -12.84 -9.94
N GLY A 89 -16.80 -13.01 -9.77
CA GLY A 89 -17.53 -14.26 -10.00
C GLY A 89 -17.24 -15.39 -9.01
N ALA A 90 -16.29 -15.23 -8.08
CA ALA A 90 -15.99 -16.22 -7.05
C ALA A 90 -15.53 -15.53 -5.75
N THR A 91 -16.38 -15.54 -4.74
CA THR A 91 -16.01 -15.33 -3.32
C THR A 91 -15.44 -16.64 -2.74
N LEU A 92 -14.72 -16.58 -1.60
CA LEU A 92 -14.25 -17.78 -0.91
C LEU A 92 -15.39 -18.52 -0.21
N GLY A 93 -16.32 -17.76 0.37
CA GLY A 93 -17.55 -18.24 0.98
C GLY A 93 -18.78 -17.88 0.15
N PRO A 94 -19.99 -18.32 0.55
CA PRO A 94 -21.22 -17.87 -0.09
C PRO A 94 -21.38 -16.34 0.04
N TRP A 95 -22.11 -15.74 -0.89
CA TRP A 95 -22.59 -14.36 -0.76
C TRP A 95 -23.48 -14.24 0.49
N LEU A 96 -23.23 -13.23 1.32
CA LEU A 96 -23.92 -13.02 2.59
C LEU A 96 -24.97 -11.92 2.43
N ASP A 97 -26.20 -12.30 2.13
CA ASP A 97 -27.30 -11.40 1.79
C ASP A 97 -28.61 -11.74 2.50
N ALA A 98 -29.65 -10.93 2.22
CA ALA A 98 -30.98 -11.13 2.76
C ALA A 98 -31.60 -12.49 2.37
N ALA A 99 -31.27 -13.01 1.18
CA ALA A 99 -31.77 -14.28 0.67
C ALA A 99 -31.18 -15.48 1.44
N LEU A 100 -29.89 -15.41 1.78
CA LEU A 100 -29.22 -16.40 2.61
C LEU A 100 -29.82 -16.44 4.01
N VAL A 101 -30.02 -15.27 4.65
CA VAL A 101 -30.63 -15.19 5.98
C VAL A 101 -32.03 -15.79 5.96
N SER A 102 -32.83 -15.45 4.94
CA SER A 102 -34.21 -15.95 4.79
C SER A 102 -34.26 -17.46 4.55
N SER A 103 -33.33 -18.01 3.78
CA SER A 103 -33.31 -19.44 3.44
C SER A 103 -32.76 -20.34 4.54
N LYS A 104 -31.78 -19.87 5.33
CA LYS A 104 -31.16 -20.63 6.42
C LYS A 104 -31.82 -20.42 7.77
N GLY A 105 -32.43 -19.24 7.97
CA GLY A 105 -32.90 -18.77 9.27
C GLY A 105 -31.78 -18.16 10.10
N GLU A 106 -32.10 -17.12 10.88
CA GLU A 106 -31.11 -16.36 11.67
C GLU A 106 -30.34 -17.24 12.67
N GLU A 107 -30.99 -18.24 13.27
CA GLU A 107 -30.35 -19.14 14.23
C GLU A 107 -29.22 -19.96 13.59
N ALA A 108 -29.44 -20.50 12.39
CA ALA A 108 -28.41 -21.25 11.66
C ALA A 108 -27.27 -20.35 11.19
N VAL A 109 -27.59 -19.12 10.77
CA VAL A 109 -26.57 -18.11 10.41
C VAL A 109 -25.72 -17.74 11.63
N ARG A 110 -26.36 -17.45 12.78
CA ARG A 110 -25.70 -17.16 14.05
C ARG A 110 -24.78 -18.30 14.49
N ALA A 111 -25.27 -19.54 14.43
CA ALA A 111 -24.46 -20.72 14.75
C ALA A 111 -23.26 -20.88 13.81
N SER A 112 -23.41 -20.54 12.53
CA SER A 112 -22.32 -20.58 11.56
C SER A 112 -21.26 -19.52 11.86
N ILE A 113 -21.66 -18.27 12.16
CA ILE A 113 -20.74 -17.18 12.52
C ILE A 113 -19.96 -17.53 13.79
N LEU A 114 -20.67 -17.97 14.83
CA LEU A 114 -20.04 -18.30 16.11
C LEU A 114 -19.11 -19.49 15.98
N ASN A 115 -19.61 -20.65 15.54
CA ASN A 115 -18.87 -21.91 15.60
C ASN A 115 -17.96 -22.17 14.38
N GLY A 116 -18.12 -21.38 13.32
CA GLY A 116 -17.46 -21.59 12.04
C GLY A 116 -18.04 -22.79 11.26
N THR A 117 -17.39 -23.10 10.14
CA THR A 117 -17.69 -24.28 9.31
C THR A 117 -16.42 -25.08 9.06
N ALA A 118 -16.45 -26.06 8.14
CA ALA A 118 -15.23 -26.77 7.71
C ALA A 118 -14.20 -25.83 7.06
N ASN A 119 -14.66 -24.74 6.41
CA ASN A 119 -13.82 -23.83 5.62
C ASN A 119 -13.83 -22.39 6.16
N MET A 120 -14.45 -22.14 7.32
CA MET A 120 -14.59 -20.83 7.92
C MET A 120 -14.27 -20.94 9.41
N PRO A 121 -13.43 -20.07 9.99
CA PRO A 121 -13.20 -20.07 11.43
C PRO A 121 -14.48 -19.69 12.18
N GLY A 122 -14.54 -20.04 13.47
CA GLY A 122 -15.54 -19.50 14.38
C GLY A 122 -15.13 -18.15 14.93
N PHE A 123 -16.08 -17.22 15.05
CA PHE A 123 -15.87 -15.87 15.59
C PHE A 123 -16.32 -15.74 17.05
N GLN A 124 -16.58 -16.86 17.74
CA GLN A 124 -17.05 -16.88 19.13
C GLN A 124 -16.10 -16.23 20.16
N HIS A 125 -14.86 -15.92 19.78
CA HIS A 125 -13.87 -15.25 20.63
C HIS A 125 -13.61 -13.79 20.22
N GLN A 126 -14.38 -13.28 19.26
CA GLN A 126 -14.26 -11.96 18.67
C GLN A 126 -15.57 -11.19 18.75
N PHE A 127 -16.69 -11.89 18.56
CA PHE A 127 -18.01 -11.31 18.61
C PHE A 127 -18.78 -11.81 19.83
N ASP A 128 -19.42 -10.86 20.53
CA ASP A 128 -20.52 -11.18 21.42
C ASP A 128 -21.83 -11.41 20.63
N ALA A 129 -22.88 -11.83 21.34
CA ALA A 129 -24.17 -12.13 20.70
C ALA A 129 -24.80 -10.91 20.01
N ALA A 130 -24.66 -9.71 20.57
CA ALA A 130 -25.23 -8.48 20.02
C ALA A 130 -24.50 -8.09 18.72
N GLN A 131 -23.18 -8.24 18.69
CA GLN A 131 -22.38 -8.01 17.48
C GLN A 131 -22.75 -8.99 16.37
N VAL A 132 -23.00 -10.26 16.68
CA VAL A 132 -23.49 -11.21 15.67
C VAL A 132 -24.87 -10.81 15.14
N ASP A 133 -25.77 -10.36 16.02
CA ASP A 133 -27.10 -9.89 15.61
C ASP A 133 -27.02 -8.62 14.73
N GLN A 134 -26.08 -7.71 15.01
CA GLN A 134 -25.81 -6.54 14.17
C GLN A 134 -25.32 -6.95 12.77
N VAL A 135 -24.40 -7.92 12.67
CA VAL A 135 -23.94 -8.46 11.37
C VAL A 135 -25.11 -9.08 10.60
N ILE A 136 -25.95 -9.88 11.26
CA ILE A 136 -27.14 -10.48 10.62
C ILE A 136 -28.15 -9.39 10.21
N ALA A 137 -28.33 -8.35 11.02
CA ALA A 137 -29.18 -7.21 10.68
C ALA A 137 -28.68 -6.51 9.41
N TYR A 138 -27.38 -6.27 9.30
CA TYR A 138 -26.77 -5.73 8.09
C TYR A 138 -26.94 -6.67 6.89
N MET A 139 -26.69 -7.97 7.03
CA MET A 139 -26.88 -8.95 5.95
C MET A 139 -28.29 -8.90 5.34
N LYS A 140 -29.33 -8.63 6.16
CA LYS A 140 -30.71 -8.47 5.69
C LYS A 140 -30.94 -7.22 4.82
N THR A 141 -30.01 -6.27 4.83
CA THR A 141 -30.05 -5.05 3.97
C THR A 141 -29.26 -5.24 2.67
N VAL A 142 -28.36 -6.23 2.62
CA VAL A 142 -27.51 -6.48 1.45
C VAL A 142 -28.35 -7.10 0.31
N PRO A 143 -28.33 -6.51 -0.90
CA PRO A 143 -29.09 -7.02 -2.03
C PRO A 143 -28.52 -8.35 -2.55
N ALA A 144 -29.38 -9.16 -3.17
CA ALA A 144 -29.00 -10.47 -3.71
C ALA A 144 -28.06 -10.40 -4.93
N GLU A 145 -28.01 -9.24 -5.61
CA GLU A 145 -27.12 -8.98 -6.75
C GLU A 145 -26.58 -7.55 -6.68
N VAL A 146 -25.28 -7.38 -6.94
CA VAL A 146 -24.64 -6.06 -7.11
C VAL A 146 -24.31 -5.85 -8.58
N ARG A 147 -24.81 -4.76 -9.17
CA ARG A 147 -24.42 -4.35 -10.53
C ARG A 147 -23.21 -3.41 -10.44
N PRO A 148 -22.12 -3.64 -11.23
CA PRO A 148 -21.00 -2.72 -11.24
C PRO A 148 -21.47 -1.31 -11.59
N TRP A 149 -20.98 -0.29 -10.88
CA TRP A 149 -21.14 1.10 -11.33
C TRP A 149 -20.31 1.29 -12.60
N VAL A 150 -20.98 1.67 -13.68
CA VAL A 150 -20.36 1.94 -14.99
C VAL A 150 -20.93 3.27 -15.45
N PRO A 151 -20.13 4.35 -15.47
CA PRO A 151 -20.57 5.57 -16.10
C PRO A 151 -20.72 5.29 -17.60
N THR A 152 -21.86 5.67 -18.17
CA THR A 152 -22.18 5.47 -19.60
C THR A 152 -22.14 6.77 -20.40
N GLU A 153 -22.02 7.91 -19.73
CA GLU A 153 -22.01 9.25 -20.32
C GLU A 153 -21.08 10.16 -19.50
N ASP A 154 -20.53 11.18 -20.15
CA ASP A 154 -19.73 12.21 -19.49
C ASP A 154 -20.59 13.03 -18.53
N ARG A 155 -20.11 13.16 -17.29
CA ARG A 155 -20.69 14.03 -16.25
C ARG A 155 -19.60 14.99 -15.77
N ILE A 156 -19.60 16.19 -16.34
CA ILE A 156 -18.64 17.25 -16.03
C ILE A 156 -19.41 18.44 -15.47
N ASN A 157 -19.01 18.93 -14.29
CA ASN A 157 -19.60 20.13 -13.70
C ASN A 157 -18.47 21.13 -13.37
N ALA A 158 -18.44 22.25 -14.11
CA ALA A 158 -17.43 23.28 -13.95
C ALA A 158 -17.45 23.96 -12.57
N ALA A 159 -18.62 24.03 -11.90
CA ALA A 159 -18.76 24.64 -10.58
C ALA A 159 -18.04 23.86 -9.46
N LEU A 160 -17.73 22.57 -9.68
CA LEU A 160 -17.03 21.73 -8.69
C LEU A 160 -15.56 22.12 -8.49
N TRP A 161 -15.02 22.92 -9.39
CA TRP A 161 -13.63 23.38 -9.38
C TRP A 161 -13.51 24.86 -9.03
N GLU A 162 -14.60 25.50 -8.58
CA GLU A 162 -14.55 26.88 -8.09
C GLU A 162 -13.71 26.96 -6.81
N THR A 163 -12.73 27.85 -6.81
CA THR A 163 -11.83 28.06 -5.68
C THR A 163 -12.62 28.64 -4.50
N PRO A 164 -12.65 27.97 -3.33
CA PRO A 164 -13.26 28.54 -2.14
C PRO A 164 -12.54 29.83 -1.73
N SER A 165 -13.21 30.66 -0.93
CA SER A 165 -12.54 31.81 -0.30
C SER A 165 -11.31 31.33 0.50
N ALA A 166 -10.26 32.14 0.49
CA ALA A 166 -9.03 31.80 1.20
C ALA A 166 -9.32 31.48 2.69
N PRO A 167 -8.72 30.39 3.23
CA PRO A 167 -8.93 30.03 4.62
C PRO A 167 -8.35 31.12 5.53
N SER A 168 -9.09 31.46 6.58
CA SER A 168 -8.75 32.57 7.49
C SER A 168 -9.21 32.34 8.93
N MET A 169 -9.91 31.23 9.21
CA MET A 169 -10.34 30.89 10.55
C MET A 169 -9.24 30.13 11.29
N HIS A 170 -9.14 30.35 12.60
CA HIS A 170 -8.10 29.74 13.43
C HIS A 170 -8.71 28.78 14.45
N LEU A 171 -8.14 27.56 14.50
CA LEU A 171 -8.44 26.54 15.49
C LEU A 171 -7.16 26.15 16.23
N ALA A 172 -7.16 26.33 17.54
CA ALA A 172 -6.05 25.97 18.42
C ALA A 172 -6.57 25.33 19.72
N GLY A 173 -5.66 24.80 20.52
CA GLY A 173 -6.09 24.08 21.72
C GLY A 173 -4.98 23.44 22.52
N THR A 174 -5.41 22.68 23.52
CA THR A 174 -4.53 21.83 24.33
C THR A 174 -5.08 20.43 24.48
N THR A 175 -4.18 19.46 24.69
CA THR A 175 -4.49 18.06 24.95
C THR A 175 -3.87 17.63 26.26
N THR A 176 -4.69 17.07 27.15
CA THR A 176 -4.26 16.61 28.48
C THR A 176 -4.73 15.18 28.74
N ALA A 177 -4.01 14.46 29.60
CA ALA A 177 -4.49 13.21 30.16
C ALA A 177 -5.57 13.49 31.20
N ALA A 178 -6.42 12.51 31.49
CA ALA A 178 -7.39 12.59 32.59
C ALA A 178 -6.74 12.84 33.97
N SER A 179 -5.43 12.58 34.12
CA SER A 179 -4.64 12.93 35.30
C SER A 179 -4.29 14.42 35.40
N GLY A 180 -4.52 15.21 34.35
CA GLY A 180 -4.19 16.64 34.26
C GLY A 180 -2.85 16.95 33.58
N GLU A 181 -2.01 15.94 33.35
CA GLU A 181 -0.71 16.11 32.68
C GLU A 181 -0.88 16.46 31.19
N PRO A 182 -0.06 17.37 30.63
CA PRO A 182 -0.02 17.62 29.20
C PRO A 182 0.30 16.36 28.39
N LEU A 183 -0.39 16.17 27.26
CA LEU A 183 -0.13 15.07 26.33
C LEU A 183 0.43 15.60 25.01
N HIS A 184 1.68 15.25 24.71
CA HIS A 184 2.34 15.56 23.44
C HIS A 184 2.07 14.51 22.36
N GLY A 185 2.26 14.92 21.10
CA GLY A 185 2.15 14.04 19.93
C GLY A 185 0.77 13.42 19.75
N VAL A 186 -0.27 14.07 20.27
CA VAL A 186 -1.68 13.70 20.09
C VAL A 186 -2.08 14.15 18.69
N ALA A 187 -2.61 13.23 17.87
CA ALA A 187 -3.17 13.56 16.58
C ALA A 187 -4.52 14.26 16.79
N VAL A 188 -4.60 15.55 16.46
CA VAL A 188 -5.82 16.34 16.51
C VAL A 188 -6.30 16.58 15.09
N SER A 189 -7.46 16.04 14.77
CA SER A 189 -8.04 16.05 13.43
C SER A 189 -9.29 16.93 13.38
N ALA A 190 -9.48 17.61 12.26
CA ALA A 190 -10.62 18.46 11.97
C ALA A 190 -11.13 18.19 10.56
N ARG A 191 -12.43 17.90 10.45
CA ARG A 191 -13.13 17.69 9.17
C ARG A 191 -14.33 18.62 9.10
N ARG A 192 -14.39 19.47 8.07
CA ARG A 192 -15.57 20.31 7.81
C ARG A 192 -16.70 19.41 7.33
N VAL A 193 -17.91 19.63 7.84
CA VAL A 193 -19.10 18.80 7.54
C VAL A 193 -19.37 18.72 6.02
N GLU A 194 -19.07 19.79 5.28
CA GLU A 194 -19.30 19.90 3.83
C GLU A 194 -18.08 19.49 2.98
N SER A 195 -17.06 18.87 3.58
CA SER A 195 -15.81 18.51 2.90
C SER A 195 -15.55 17.00 2.89
N ASN A 196 -14.84 16.54 1.85
CA ASN A 196 -14.36 15.17 1.73
C ASN A 196 -12.92 14.98 2.25
N TYR A 197 -12.38 15.93 3.01
CA TYR A 197 -11.01 15.84 3.51
C TYR A 197 -10.90 16.21 4.99
N THR A 198 -9.92 15.60 5.65
CA THR A 198 -9.63 15.79 7.07
C THR A 198 -8.22 16.36 7.21
N THR A 199 -8.08 17.47 7.93
CA THR A 199 -6.75 18.00 8.30
C THR A 199 -6.38 17.51 9.70
N THR A 200 -5.13 17.12 9.91
CA THR A 200 -4.60 16.67 11.20
C THR A 200 -3.31 17.40 11.55
N VAL A 201 -3.19 17.81 12.80
CA VAL A 201 -1.96 18.36 13.40
C VAL A 201 -1.60 17.58 14.66
N TYR A 202 -0.35 17.66 15.09
CA TYR A 202 0.10 17.03 16.33
C TYR A 202 0.31 18.06 17.45
N SER A 203 -0.01 17.67 18.69
CA SER A 203 0.30 18.48 19.86
C SER A 203 1.81 18.52 20.15
N ASP A 204 2.27 19.66 20.64
CA ASP A 204 3.65 19.89 21.07
C ASP A 204 3.96 19.24 22.43
N GLU A 205 5.18 19.43 22.90
CA GLU A 205 5.69 18.90 24.18
C GLU A 205 4.93 19.41 25.40
N GLN A 206 4.21 20.53 25.30
CA GLN A 206 3.32 21.10 26.32
C GLN A 206 1.85 20.76 26.07
N GLY A 207 1.55 19.87 25.13
CA GLY A 207 0.20 19.47 24.74
C GLY A 207 -0.56 20.52 23.93
N GLY A 208 0.07 21.62 23.51
CA GLY A 208 -0.57 22.64 22.69
C GLY A 208 -0.60 22.26 21.21
N TYR A 209 -1.68 22.58 20.51
CA TYR A 209 -1.78 22.38 19.07
C TYR A 209 -2.38 23.61 18.38
N VAL A 210 -2.07 23.76 17.09
CA VAL A 210 -2.62 24.81 16.23
C VAL A 210 -2.73 24.31 14.79
N PHE A 211 -3.88 24.54 14.17
CA PHE A 211 -4.10 24.29 12.76
C PHE A 211 -3.56 25.46 11.91
N PRO A 212 -3.14 25.21 10.65
CA PRO A 212 -3.09 26.30 9.68
C PRO A 212 -4.49 26.93 9.52
N PRO A 213 -4.61 28.11 8.88
CA PRO A 213 -5.92 28.70 8.62
C PRO A 213 -6.88 27.70 7.98
N LEU A 214 -8.12 27.67 8.47
CA LEU A 214 -9.21 26.83 8.00
C LEU A 214 -10.30 27.69 7.35
N HIS A 215 -11.17 27.05 6.56
CA HIS A 215 -12.37 27.73 6.04
C HIS A 215 -13.41 27.93 7.14
N GLU A 216 -14.27 28.93 6.97
CA GLU A 216 -15.46 29.11 7.80
C GLU A 216 -16.38 27.89 7.68
N GLY A 217 -17.01 27.48 8.79
CA GLY A 217 -18.02 26.43 8.79
C GLY A 217 -18.04 25.56 10.04
N THR A 218 -18.85 24.50 9.99
CA THR A 218 -18.97 23.52 11.08
C THR A 218 -18.02 22.35 10.85
N TYR A 219 -17.32 21.95 11.90
CA TYR A 219 -16.32 20.90 11.91
C TYR A 219 -16.65 19.83 12.94
N LYS A 220 -16.40 18.58 12.56
CA LYS A 220 -16.16 17.48 13.51
C LYS A 220 -14.68 17.50 13.85
N VAL A 221 -14.35 17.52 15.15
CA VAL A 221 -12.97 17.55 15.65
C VAL A 221 -12.74 16.42 16.64
N TRP A 222 -11.56 15.80 16.58
CA TRP A 222 -11.22 14.71 17.49
C TRP A 222 -9.73 14.63 17.78
N ALA A 223 -9.39 14.03 18.91
CA ALA A 223 -8.02 13.83 19.38
C ALA A 223 -7.76 12.36 19.69
N GLN A 224 -6.68 11.80 19.14
CA GLN A 224 -6.27 10.41 19.29
C GLN A 224 -4.80 10.27 19.68
N ALA A 225 -4.54 9.37 20.61
CA ALA A 225 -3.20 8.97 21.00
C ALA A 225 -3.22 7.50 21.41
N THR A 226 -2.20 6.73 21.01
CA THR A 226 -2.09 5.33 21.40
C THR A 226 -2.04 5.21 22.93
N GLY A 227 -2.85 4.31 23.48
CA GLY A 227 -3.05 4.11 24.92
C GLY A 227 -4.20 4.94 25.51
N PHE A 228 -4.93 5.70 24.70
CA PHE A 228 -6.03 6.56 25.15
C PHE A 228 -7.29 6.40 24.29
N GLU A 229 -8.46 6.60 24.90
CA GLU A 229 -9.74 6.71 24.22
C GLU A 229 -9.77 7.97 23.32
N THR A 230 -10.45 7.85 22.17
CA THR A 230 -10.68 8.98 21.27
C THR A 230 -11.59 10.03 21.92
N SER A 231 -11.15 11.28 21.94
CA SER A 231 -11.95 12.42 22.43
C SER A 231 -12.53 13.18 21.23
N ARG A 232 -13.82 13.50 21.24
CA ARG A 232 -14.53 14.11 20.09
C ARG A 232 -15.31 15.35 20.52
N ALA A 233 -15.42 16.33 19.62
CA ALA A 233 -16.25 17.51 19.78
C ALA A 233 -16.72 18.04 18.41
N ASP A 234 -17.71 18.94 18.44
CA ASP A 234 -18.11 19.74 17.28
C ASP A 234 -17.60 21.16 17.49
N ALA A 235 -17.13 21.81 16.43
CA ALA A 235 -16.65 23.19 16.46
C ALA A 235 -17.22 23.99 15.28
N THR A 236 -17.79 25.16 15.53
CA THR A 236 -18.21 26.08 14.47
C THR A 236 -17.22 27.22 14.39
N LEU A 237 -16.52 27.31 13.27
CA LEU A 237 -15.51 28.33 13.01
C LEU A 237 -16.14 29.48 12.24
N SER A 238 -16.44 30.58 12.93
CA SER A 238 -16.74 31.91 12.36
C SER A 238 -15.83 33.01 12.92
N SER A 239 -14.99 32.64 13.88
CA SER A 239 -13.95 33.43 14.52
C SER A 239 -12.93 32.47 15.16
N MET A 240 -11.92 33.00 15.85
CA MET A 240 -10.97 32.17 16.59
C MET A 240 -11.69 31.23 17.55
N THR A 241 -11.37 29.94 17.45
CA THR A 241 -11.94 28.89 18.30
C THR A 241 -10.83 28.16 19.04
N HIS A 242 -10.98 28.06 20.36
CA HIS A 242 -10.11 27.26 21.21
C HIS A 242 -10.84 25.99 21.68
N GLN A 243 -10.38 24.82 21.24
CA GLN A 243 -10.92 23.53 21.64
C GLN A 243 -9.92 22.81 22.54
N THR A 244 -10.35 22.21 23.64
CA THR A 244 -9.47 21.43 24.51
C THR A 244 -9.96 20.00 24.60
N PHE A 245 -9.02 19.05 24.63
CA PHE A 245 -9.32 17.63 24.74
C PHE A 245 -8.67 17.03 25.98
N THR A 246 -9.47 16.32 26.76
CA THR A 246 -8.97 15.46 27.85
C THR A 246 -9.13 14.02 27.43
N LEU A 247 -8.02 13.28 27.39
CA LEU A 247 -7.94 11.90 26.94
C LEU A 247 -7.85 10.95 28.14
N ARG A 248 -8.67 9.90 28.12
CA ARG A 248 -8.70 8.87 29.17
C ARG A 248 -7.89 7.65 28.73
N PRO A 249 -7.13 7.00 29.62
CA PRO A 249 -6.44 5.76 29.28
C PRO A 249 -7.42 4.69 28.82
N ILE A 250 -7.05 3.92 27.79
CA ILE A 250 -7.84 2.78 27.32
C ILE A 250 -7.35 1.48 27.98
N ALA A 251 -8.25 0.54 28.24
CA ALA A 251 -7.91 -0.75 28.85
C ALA A 251 -7.27 -1.72 27.84
N ASP A 252 -7.78 -1.76 26.60
CA ASP A 252 -7.24 -2.59 25.51
C ASP A 252 -6.71 -1.68 24.39
N VAL A 253 -5.40 -1.69 24.24
CA VAL A 253 -4.70 -0.86 23.24
C VAL A 253 -4.57 -1.55 21.88
N THR A 254 -4.91 -2.83 21.77
CA THR A 254 -4.67 -3.63 20.56
C THR A 254 -5.28 -3.05 19.27
N PRO A 255 -6.45 -2.37 19.27
CA PRO A 255 -6.95 -1.72 18.05
C PRO A 255 -6.06 -0.59 17.53
N GLN A 256 -5.26 0.02 18.41
CA GLN A 256 -4.45 1.19 18.10
C GLN A 256 -3.02 0.85 17.67
N LEU A 257 -2.59 -0.40 17.85
CA LEU A 257 -1.23 -0.87 17.55
C LEU A 257 -0.96 -0.90 16.05
N ARG A 258 0.27 -0.50 15.69
CA ARG A 258 0.75 -0.50 14.31
C ARG A 258 1.43 -1.81 13.94
N GLY A 259 1.62 -2.06 12.64
CA GLY A 259 2.18 -3.32 12.15
C GLY A 259 3.54 -3.73 12.74
N PRO A 260 4.52 -2.83 12.99
CA PRO A 260 5.78 -3.20 13.61
C PRO A 260 5.62 -3.65 15.06
N GLU A 261 4.67 -3.07 15.80
CA GLU A 261 4.37 -3.43 17.20
C GLU A 261 3.76 -4.82 17.27
N TRP A 262 2.84 -5.14 16.35
CA TRP A 262 2.29 -6.49 16.19
C TRP A 262 3.36 -7.53 15.87
N LEU A 263 4.29 -7.21 14.96
CA LEU A 263 5.39 -8.09 14.61
C LEU A 263 6.39 -8.23 15.78
N ALA A 264 6.72 -7.14 16.46
CA ALA A 264 7.63 -7.13 17.61
C ALA A 264 7.08 -7.93 18.80
N ALA A 265 5.76 -7.94 18.99
CA ALA A 265 5.09 -8.68 20.05
C ALA A 265 5.19 -10.21 19.91
N LEU A 266 5.54 -10.74 18.74
CA LEU A 266 5.80 -12.16 18.55
C LEU A 266 7.13 -12.58 19.24
N PRO A 267 7.16 -13.68 20.01
CA PRO A 267 8.32 -14.14 20.76
C PRO A 267 9.51 -14.51 19.86
N GLU A 268 10.70 -14.50 20.46
CA GLU A 268 11.99 -14.79 19.79
C GLU A 268 12.97 -15.57 20.69
N GLU A 269 12.51 -16.04 21.86
CA GLU A 269 13.34 -16.62 22.90
C GLU A 269 13.90 -17.99 22.46
N THR A 270 13.07 -18.81 21.83
CA THR A 270 13.47 -20.13 21.33
C THR A 270 13.83 -20.08 19.84
N PHE A 271 14.56 -21.09 19.38
CA PHE A 271 14.81 -21.27 17.94
C PHE A 271 13.50 -21.37 17.15
N GLU A 272 12.53 -22.11 17.67
CA GLU A 272 11.24 -22.30 17.01
C GLU A 272 10.46 -20.99 16.90
N ASP A 273 10.52 -20.14 17.92
CA ASP A 273 9.84 -18.84 17.89
C ASP A 273 10.46 -17.91 16.86
N ARG A 274 11.79 -17.83 16.81
CA ARG A 274 12.50 -17.06 15.76
C ARG A 274 12.18 -17.57 14.36
N ARG A 275 12.17 -18.89 14.18
CA ARG A 275 11.82 -19.54 12.90
C ARG A 275 10.39 -19.20 12.48
N MET A 276 9.41 -19.42 13.35
CA MET A 276 8.00 -19.21 13.03
C MET A 276 7.63 -17.74 12.86
N LYS A 277 8.23 -16.84 13.65
CA LYS A 277 8.09 -15.40 13.46
C LYS A 277 8.60 -14.97 12.10
N GLU A 278 9.75 -15.49 11.67
CA GLU A 278 10.32 -15.13 10.38
C GLU A 278 9.50 -15.72 9.21
N ILE A 279 9.02 -16.96 9.32
CA ILE A 279 8.07 -17.54 8.35
C ILE A 279 6.79 -16.69 8.28
N PHE A 280 6.22 -16.29 9.43
CA PHE A 280 5.06 -15.41 9.47
C PHE A 280 5.34 -14.07 8.77
N ARG A 281 6.50 -13.45 9.04
CA ARG A 281 6.89 -12.18 8.41
C ARG A 281 6.90 -12.32 6.89
N VAL A 282 7.61 -13.30 6.33
CA VAL A 282 7.79 -13.40 4.87
C VAL A 282 6.59 -14.03 4.14
N GLN A 283 5.72 -14.77 4.83
CA GLN A 283 4.54 -15.40 4.21
C GLN A 283 3.23 -14.63 4.43
N CYS A 284 3.09 -13.94 5.56
CA CYS A 284 1.83 -13.29 5.94
C CYS A 284 1.90 -11.76 5.85
N SER A 285 3.06 -11.13 6.08
CA SER A 285 3.19 -9.67 5.98
C SER A 285 3.50 -9.16 4.57
N GLU A 286 3.44 -10.05 3.56
CA GLU A 286 3.67 -9.67 2.17
C GLU A 286 2.48 -8.88 1.60
N CYS A 287 1.27 -9.37 1.83
CA CYS A 287 0.06 -8.83 1.20
C CYS A 287 -0.61 -7.73 2.03
N HIS A 288 -0.45 -7.81 3.35
CA HIS A 288 -1.05 -6.87 4.28
C HIS A 288 -0.18 -6.69 5.53
N GLN A 289 -0.45 -5.67 6.33
CA GLN A 289 0.26 -5.46 7.60
C GLN A 289 0.04 -6.61 8.59
N ALA A 290 0.98 -6.79 9.54
CA ALA A 290 0.92 -7.85 10.55
C ALA A 290 -0.30 -7.75 11.48
N GLY A 291 -0.80 -6.53 11.72
CA GLY A 291 -1.99 -6.28 12.53
C GLY A 291 -3.29 -6.84 11.93
N VAL A 292 -3.39 -6.90 10.61
CA VAL A 292 -4.60 -7.39 9.91
C VAL A 292 -4.99 -8.82 10.33
N PRO A 293 -4.08 -9.81 10.31
CA PRO A 293 -4.38 -11.13 10.83
C PRO A 293 -4.31 -11.17 12.36
N LEU A 294 -3.27 -10.58 12.99
CA LEU A 294 -3.00 -10.78 14.42
C LEU A 294 -4.01 -10.09 15.34
N GLN A 295 -4.80 -9.11 14.87
CA GLN A 295 -5.91 -8.56 15.66
C GLN A 295 -6.99 -9.63 15.97
N ASN A 296 -7.09 -10.70 15.18
CA ASN A 296 -8.08 -11.76 15.36
C ASN A 296 -7.59 -12.87 16.31
N ARG A 297 -8.52 -13.66 16.88
CA ARG A 297 -8.21 -14.79 17.79
C ARG A 297 -8.90 -16.09 17.37
N PHE A 298 -8.15 -17.07 16.86
CA PHE A 298 -8.72 -18.35 16.42
C PHE A 298 -8.07 -19.54 17.13
N ASP A 299 -8.83 -20.63 17.29
CA ASP A 299 -8.23 -21.91 17.63
C ASP A 299 -7.39 -22.46 16.46
N GLU A 300 -6.69 -23.57 16.66
CA GLU A 300 -5.82 -24.14 15.63
C GLU A 300 -6.59 -24.50 14.34
N ARG A 301 -7.84 -24.97 14.48
CA ARG A 301 -8.71 -25.28 13.33
C ARG A 301 -9.03 -24.00 12.56
N GLY A 302 -9.42 -22.94 13.26
CA GLY A 302 -9.77 -21.65 12.67
C GLY A 302 -8.58 -20.99 11.98
N TRP A 303 -7.39 -20.99 12.59
CA TRP A 303 -6.17 -20.52 11.93
C TRP A 303 -5.85 -21.34 10.68
N ARG A 304 -6.02 -22.66 10.72
CA ARG A 304 -5.83 -23.51 9.53
C ARG A 304 -6.84 -23.16 8.42
N ALA A 305 -8.08 -22.82 8.75
CA ALA A 305 -9.07 -22.37 7.78
C ALA A 305 -8.67 -21.02 7.16
N ILE A 306 -8.23 -20.06 7.96
CA ILE A 306 -7.71 -18.76 7.49
C ILE A 306 -6.52 -18.94 6.54
N ILE A 307 -5.52 -19.74 6.92
CA ILE A 307 -4.35 -20.00 6.06
C ILE A 307 -4.78 -20.68 4.75
N SER A 308 -5.77 -21.60 4.80
CA SER A 308 -6.32 -22.24 3.60
C SER A 308 -7.01 -21.25 2.65
N SER A 309 -7.64 -20.21 3.20
CA SER A 309 -8.23 -19.11 2.43
C SER A 309 -7.15 -18.24 1.81
N MET A 310 -6.10 -17.92 2.56
CA MET A 310 -4.93 -17.19 2.06
C MET A 310 -4.23 -17.94 0.92
N GLU A 311 -4.17 -19.29 0.96
CA GLU A 311 -3.58 -20.10 -0.13
C GLU A 311 -4.28 -19.91 -1.48
N LYS A 312 -5.54 -19.47 -1.45
CA LYS A 312 -6.41 -19.24 -2.62
C LYS A 312 -6.57 -17.75 -2.94
N ALA A 313 -6.20 -16.89 -2.02
CA ALA A 313 -6.20 -15.44 -2.19
C ALA A 313 -4.83 -15.00 -2.71
N GLY A 314 -4.78 -14.48 -3.93
CA GLY A 314 -3.62 -13.74 -4.39
C GLY A 314 -3.59 -12.33 -3.80
N TYR A 315 -2.43 -11.68 -3.92
CA TYR A 315 -2.30 -10.23 -3.73
C TYR A 315 -3.39 -9.48 -4.54
N ASN A 316 -3.62 -9.93 -5.78
CA ASN A 316 -4.61 -9.39 -6.72
C ASN A 316 -6.07 -9.83 -6.47
N GLY A 317 -6.39 -10.54 -5.38
CA GLY A 317 -7.74 -11.08 -5.14
C GLY A 317 -7.84 -12.59 -5.35
N LEU A 318 -9.06 -13.11 -5.34
CA LEU A 318 -9.32 -14.56 -5.39
C LEU A 318 -9.09 -15.09 -6.80
N ASN A 319 -7.99 -15.81 -6.99
CA ASN A 319 -7.67 -16.37 -8.29
C ASN A 319 -8.08 -17.84 -8.33
N ALA A 320 -9.38 -18.08 -8.55
CA ALA A 320 -9.95 -19.42 -8.61
C ALA A 320 -9.32 -20.32 -9.71
N SER A 321 -8.60 -19.73 -10.68
CA SER A 321 -8.00 -20.43 -11.82
C SER A 321 -6.48 -20.57 -11.76
N SER A 322 -5.78 -19.89 -10.84
CA SER A 322 -4.32 -20.03 -10.77
C SER A 322 -3.91 -21.12 -9.79
N ASN A 323 -3.33 -22.19 -10.33
CA ASN A 323 -2.66 -23.25 -9.56
C ASN A 323 -1.33 -22.78 -8.90
N ARG A 324 -1.15 -21.47 -8.71
CA ARG A 324 0.05 -20.80 -8.14
C ARG A 324 -0.12 -20.60 -6.64
N SER A 325 -0.49 -21.65 -5.92
CA SER A 325 -0.58 -21.58 -4.45
C SER A 325 0.80 -21.24 -3.86
N PRO A 326 0.90 -20.39 -2.82
CA PRO A 326 2.18 -20.11 -2.17
C PRO A 326 2.72 -21.39 -1.53
N VAL A 327 3.68 -22.03 -2.20
CA VAL A 327 4.14 -23.38 -1.86
C VAL A 327 4.70 -23.45 -0.43
N ALA A 328 5.33 -22.37 0.05
CA ALA A 328 5.82 -22.29 1.45
C ALA A 328 4.70 -22.19 2.46
N MET A 329 3.70 -21.35 2.23
CA MET A 329 2.59 -21.22 3.17
C MET A 329 1.86 -22.55 3.32
N ARG A 330 1.69 -23.31 2.22
CA ARG A 330 1.14 -24.67 2.27
C ARG A 330 2.04 -25.64 3.05
N TYR A 331 3.35 -25.60 2.81
CA TYR A 331 4.33 -26.42 3.52
C TYR A 331 4.29 -26.17 5.03
N HIS A 332 4.32 -24.90 5.44
CA HIS A 332 4.32 -24.48 6.85
C HIS A 332 2.95 -24.41 7.50
N LYS A 333 1.86 -24.69 6.76
CA LYS A 333 0.48 -24.43 7.18
C LYS A 333 0.15 -24.94 8.57
N ASN A 334 0.55 -26.19 8.85
CA ASN A 334 0.17 -26.83 10.11
C ASN A 334 0.95 -26.25 11.29
N GLU A 335 2.23 -25.94 11.08
CA GLU A 335 3.09 -25.30 12.06
C GLU A 335 2.64 -23.86 12.33
N LEU A 336 2.32 -23.11 11.27
CA LEU A 336 1.75 -21.77 11.37
C LEU A 336 0.43 -21.76 12.12
N ALA A 337 -0.51 -22.67 11.80
CA ALA A 337 -1.79 -22.74 12.50
C ALA A 337 -1.62 -23.02 14.00
N LYS A 338 -0.72 -23.95 14.36
CA LYS A 338 -0.41 -24.29 15.74
C LYS A 338 0.29 -23.14 16.48
N TYR A 339 1.26 -22.50 15.82
CA TYR A 339 1.97 -21.34 16.35
C TYR A 339 1.00 -20.18 16.59
N LEU A 340 0.17 -19.83 15.61
CA LEU A 340 -0.80 -18.75 15.71
C LEU A 340 -1.92 -19.05 16.72
N ALA A 341 -2.33 -20.30 16.91
CA ALA A 341 -3.26 -20.67 17.99
C ALA A 341 -2.64 -20.46 19.38
N ARG A 342 -1.31 -20.58 19.51
CA ARG A 342 -0.59 -20.24 20.75
C ARG A 342 -0.46 -18.72 20.93
N MET A 343 -0.17 -17.99 19.86
CA MET A 343 0.00 -16.53 19.89
C MET A 343 -1.33 -15.78 20.07
N ARG A 344 -2.32 -16.17 19.29
CA ARG A 344 -3.61 -15.49 19.12
C ARG A 344 -4.74 -16.53 19.08
N GLY A 345 -4.78 -17.41 20.06
CA GLY A 345 -5.92 -18.30 20.32
C GLY A 345 -6.76 -17.86 21.50
N PRO A 346 -7.75 -18.68 21.92
CA PRO A 346 -8.64 -18.34 23.04
C PRO A 346 -7.96 -18.37 24.42
N GLY A 347 -6.82 -19.07 24.55
CA GLY A 347 -6.05 -19.13 25.80
C GLY A 347 -5.19 -17.89 26.05
N GLU A 348 -4.38 -17.93 27.12
CA GLU A 348 -3.41 -16.88 27.42
C GLU A 348 -2.38 -16.73 26.28
N SER A 349 -2.07 -15.49 25.92
CA SER A 349 -1.11 -15.17 24.86
C SER A 349 0.27 -14.88 25.45
N PRO A 350 1.35 -15.45 24.90
CA PRO A 350 2.71 -15.06 25.25
C PRO A 350 3.16 -13.74 24.59
N MET A 351 2.32 -13.13 23.73
CA MET A 351 2.67 -11.89 23.04
C MET A 351 2.68 -10.70 23.99
N LYS A 352 3.67 -9.81 23.84
CA LYS A 352 3.76 -8.56 24.59
C LYS A 352 3.16 -7.43 23.77
N LEU A 353 1.85 -7.22 23.93
CA LEU A 353 1.06 -6.28 23.14
C LEU A 353 1.05 -4.89 23.78
N GLU A 354 2.21 -4.23 23.73
CA GLU A 354 2.39 -2.89 24.28
C GLU A 354 2.78 -1.89 23.16
N PRO A 355 2.35 -0.64 23.25
CA PRO A 355 2.83 0.42 22.36
C PRO A 355 4.32 0.64 22.60
N THR A 356 5.13 0.44 21.57
CA THR A 356 6.60 0.57 21.65
C THR A 356 7.13 1.68 20.78
N LEU A 357 6.32 2.19 19.85
CA LEU A 357 6.72 3.28 18.97
C LEU A 357 6.45 4.64 19.63
N PRO A 358 7.40 5.59 19.56
CA PRO A 358 7.23 6.90 20.17
C PRO A 358 6.14 7.72 19.48
N ARG A 359 5.52 8.63 20.24
CA ARG A 359 4.68 9.69 19.68
C ARG A 359 5.55 10.74 18.99
N PRO A 360 5.02 11.43 17.97
CA PRO A 360 5.78 12.47 17.27
C PRO A 360 6.10 13.64 18.22
N THR A 361 7.30 14.19 18.08
CA THR A 361 7.84 15.34 18.82
C THR A 361 8.68 16.18 17.85
N GLY A 362 9.04 17.41 18.24
CA GLY A 362 9.88 18.28 17.41
C GLY A 362 9.35 18.41 15.98
N ASP A 363 10.22 18.17 15.00
CA ASP A 363 9.91 18.26 13.56
C ASP A 363 8.75 17.36 13.13
N ALA A 364 8.70 16.14 13.66
CA ALA A 364 7.61 15.21 13.40
C ALA A 364 6.26 15.72 13.92
N ALA A 365 6.24 16.48 15.03
CA ALA A 365 5.02 17.06 15.57
C ALA A 365 4.57 18.34 14.84
N ARG A 366 5.42 18.92 13.99
CA ARG A 366 5.06 20.12 13.23
C ARG A 366 4.34 19.83 11.92
N VAL A 367 4.41 18.62 11.39
CA VAL A 367 3.72 18.25 10.15
C VAL A 367 2.21 18.53 10.23
N VAL A 368 1.64 19.00 9.12
CA VAL A 368 0.20 19.05 8.88
C VAL A 368 -0.13 17.98 7.87
N ILE A 369 -1.12 17.13 8.17
CA ILE A 369 -1.51 16.02 7.28
C ILE A 369 -2.96 16.23 6.85
N THR A 370 -3.18 16.38 5.55
CA THR A 370 -4.53 16.46 4.97
C THR A 370 -4.83 15.19 4.20
N GLU A 371 -5.86 14.45 4.62
CA GLU A 371 -6.31 13.21 3.99
C GLU A 371 -7.58 13.49 3.18
N TYR A 372 -7.54 13.20 1.88
CA TYR A 372 -8.65 13.37 0.95
C TYR A 372 -9.29 12.01 0.67
N ASP A 373 -10.61 11.93 0.83
CA ASP A 373 -11.34 10.73 0.45
C ASP A 373 -11.53 10.64 -1.07
N VAL A 374 -11.23 9.48 -1.62
CA VAL A 374 -11.42 9.15 -3.03
C VAL A 374 -12.56 8.13 -3.13
N PRO A 375 -13.65 8.43 -3.83
CA PRO A 375 -14.77 7.50 -3.98
C PRO A 375 -14.32 6.15 -4.55
N VAL A 376 -14.87 5.05 -4.05
CA VAL A 376 -14.53 3.69 -4.51
C VAL A 376 -14.87 3.53 -5.99
N ALA A 377 -13.95 2.94 -6.75
CA ALA A 377 -14.01 2.88 -8.22
C ALA A 377 -15.29 2.29 -8.80
N ASP A 378 -15.84 1.28 -8.14
CA ASP A 378 -16.89 0.44 -8.72
C ASP A 378 -18.29 0.69 -8.12
N THR A 379 -18.40 1.61 -7.17
CA THR A 379 -19.67 2.00 -6.53
C THR A 379 -19.88 3.51 -6.50
N GLY A 380 -18.81 4.31 -6.55
CA GLY A 380 -18.87 5.74 -6.26
C GLY A 380 -19.14 6.06 -4.79
N GLU A 381 -19.17 5.06 -3.91
CA GLU A 381 -19.44 5.21 -2.48
C GLU A 381 -18.14 5.43 -1.67
N TYR A 382 -18.29 5.84 -0.41
CA TYR A 382 -17.20 5.91 0.55
C TYR A 382 -16.96 4.62 1.31
N MET A 383 -15.71 4.44 1.72
CA MET A 383 -15.37 3.43 2.70
C MET A 383 -15.66 3.98 4.10
N LEU A 384 -16.69 3.45 4.76
CA LEU A 384 -17.02 3.83 6.15
C LEU A 384 -15.88 3.51 7.12
N TRP A 385 -15.30 2.32 6.98
CA TRP A 385 -14.19 1.85 7.80
C TRP A 385 -12.87 2.08 7.06
N ASN A 386 -12.42 3.32 7.09
CA ASN A 386 -11.22 3.76 6.38
C ASN A 386 -9.98 3.81 7.31
N GLY A 387 -10.11 3.55 8.62
CA GLY A 387 -8.99 3.58 9.57
C GLY A 387 -8.72 4.95 10.22
N GLU A 388 -9.59 5.94 10.04
CA GLU A 388 -9.48 7.24 10.73
C GLU A 388 -9.76 7.18 12.24
N ASP A 389 -10.61 6.24 12.67
CA ASP A 389 -10.90 5.96 14.08
C ASP A 389 -10.06 4.77 14.55
N TRP A 390 -9.12 5.02 15.45
CA TRP A 390 -8.18 4.01 15.92
C TRP A 390 -8.81 2.98 16.86
N SER A 391 -10.01 3.25 17.38
CA SER A 391 -10.75 2.28 18.20
C SER A 391 -11.31 1.12 17.37
N GLU A 392 -11.38 1.28 16.04
CA GLU A 392 -11.99 0.30 15.13
C GLU A 392 -10.99 -0.78 14.66
N GLY A 393 -9.71 -0.63 14.99
CA GLY A 393 -8.65 -1.55 14.55
C GLY A 393 -8.18 -1.31 13.11
N THR A 394 -7.27 -2.17 12.66
CA THR A 394 -6.66 -2.05 11.33
C THR A 394 -7.64 -2.51 10.23
N PRO A 395 -7.94 -1.66 9.22
CA PRO A 395 -8.75 -2.01 8.06
C PRO A 395 -8.21 -3.22 7.28
N SER A 396 -9.10 -4.07 6.76
CA SER A 396 -8.76 -5.31 6.05
C SER A 396 -8.50 -5.10 4.54
N GLY A 397 -8.63 -3.86 4.04
CA GLY A 397 -8.37 -3.46 2.65
C GLY A 397 -9.23 -4.12 1.57
N ALA A 398 -10.04 -5.14 1.93
CA ALA A 398 -10.80 -5.97 1.01
C ALA A 398 -12.08 -5.30 0.50
N HIS A 399 -12.70 -4.45 1.32
CA HIS A 399 -13.89 -3.69 0.95
C HIS A 399 -13.47 -2.43 0.21
N GLY A 400 -13.68 -2.35 -1.11
CA GLY A 400 -13.39 -1.17 -1.95
C GLY A 400 -11.92 -0.76 -2.14
N GLY A 401 -11.01 -1.17 -1.26
CA GLY A 401 -9.59 -0.77 -1.27
C GLY A 401 -8.74 -1.44 -2.36
N ARG A 402 -9.10 -2.65 -2.81
CA ARG A 402 -8.35 -3.37 -3.86
C ARG A 402 -8.51 -2.80 -5.28
N SER A 403 -9.25 -1.70 -5.43
CA SER A 403 -9.36 -0.85 -6.64
C SER A 403 -9.05 0.63 -6.31
N GLY A 404 -8.52 0.91 -5.11
CA GLY A 404 -8.31 2.26 -4.59
C GLY A 404 -7.04 2.94 -5.11
N PRO A 405 -6.75 4.17 -4.65
CA PRO A 405 -5.52 4.89 -4.93
C PRO A 405 -4.28 4.05 -4.67
N HIS A 406 -3.35 3.94 -5.63
CA HIS A 406 -2.16 3.11 -5.46
C HIS A 406 -0.85 3.84 -5.77
N ASP A 407 -0.84 4.67 -6.81
CA ASP A 407 0.31 5.51 -7.19
C ASP A 407 -0.17 6.94 -7.44
N VAL A 408 0.68 7.93 -7.18
CA VAL A 408 0.34 9.37 -7.29
C VAL A 408 1.42 10.15 -8.01
N ALA A 409 1.01 11.14 -8.79
CA ALA A 409 1.86 12.15 -9.41
C ALA A 409 1.18 13.52 -9.29
N ILE A 410 1.96 14.60 -9.29
CA ILE A 410 1.46 15.97 -9.13
C ILE A 410 1.73 16.69 -10.45
N ASP A 411 0.70 17.27 -11.05
CA ASP A 411 0.85 18.09 -12.25
C ASP A 411 1.35 19.52 -11.91
N PRO A 412 1.82 20.31 -12.89
CA PRO A 412 2.33 21.66 -12.63
C PRO A 412 1.33 22.61 -11.94
N ASP A 413 0.03 22.43 -12.19
CA ASP A 413 -1.04 23.23 -11.57
C ASP A 413 -1.33 22.79 -10.13
N GLY A 414 -0.98 21.55 -9.79
CA GLY A 414 -1.06 21.00 -8.45
C GLY A 414 -2.20 20.06 -8.21
N ASN A 415 -2.84 19.62 -9.28
CA ASN A 415 -3.76 18.51 -9.19
C ASN A 415 -2.98 17.22 -8.99
N VAL A 416 -3.56 16.36 -8.18
CA VAL A 416 -3.00 15.06 -7.85
C VAL A 416 -3.62 14.02 -8.77
N TRP A 417 -2.79 13.43 -9.61
CA TRP A 417 -3.14 12.33 -10.50
C TRP A 417 -2.85 11.01 -9.84
N ILE A 418 -3.84 10.12 -9.83
CA ILE A 418 -3.81 8.87 -9.09
C ILE A 418 -4.03 7.73 -10.08
N ALA A 419 -3.08 6.80 -10.15
CA ALA A 419 -3.32 5.52 -10.78
C ALA A 419 -3.94 4.56 -9.74
N PRO A 420 -5.19 4.11 -9.93
CA PRO A 420 -5.76 3.06 -9.12
C PRO A 420 -5.10 1.72 -9.43
N TRP A 421 -5.19 0.76 -8.52
CA TRP A 421 -4.72 -0.60 -8.78
C TRP A 421 -5.88 -1.56 -9.01
N ALA A 422 -6.27 -1.79 -10.27
CA ALA A 422 -7.50 -2.53 -10.61
C ALA A 422 -7.24 -3.98 -11.08
N SER A 423 -6.42 -4.74 -10.36
CA SER A 423 -5.95 -6.06 -10.86
C SER A 423 -7.00 -7.20 -10.86
N ALA A 424 -8.19 -7.01 -10.30
CA ALA A 424 -9.29 -8.02 -10.34
C ALA A 424 -10.72 -7.48 -10.33
N SER A 425 -10.93 -6.15 -10.36
CA SER A 425 -12.23 -5.56 -10.06
C SER A 425 -13.17 -5.37 -11.24
N LYS A 426 -12.79 -5.75 -12.47
CA LYS A 426 -13.52 -5.33 -13.69
C LYS A 426 -13.79 -3.82 -13.77
N SER A 427 -12.98 -3.04 -13.03
CA SER A 427 -13.07 -1.60 -13.03
C SER A 427 -12.65 -1.06 -14.38
N LEU A 428 -13.29 0.02 -14.80
CA LEU A 428 -12.92 0.78 -15.98
C LEU A 428 -12.17 2.06 -15.63
N ARG A 429 -12.06 2.38 -14.34
CA ARG A 429 -11.34 3.54 -13.84
C ARG A 429 -9.86 3.42 -14.21
N THR A 430 -9.43 4.31 -15.09
CA THR A 430 -8.08 4.37 -15.63
C THR A 430 -7.21 5.28 -14.76
N LEU A 431 -7.66 6.51 -14.50
CA LEU A 431 -6.99 7.49 -13.64
C LEU A 431 -8.02 8.25 -12.80
N VAL A 432 -7.55 8.88 -11.73
CA VAL A 432 -8.30 9.86 -10.95
C VAL A 432 -7.50 11.15 -10.85
N LYS A 433 -8.16 12.29 -10.97
CA LYS A 433 -7.58 13.62 -10.73
C LYS A 433 -8.26 14.23 -9.51
N LEU A 434 -7.48 14.70 -8.54
CA LEU A 434 -7.93 15.37 -7.32
C LEU A 434 -7.42 16.81 -7.32
N ASN A 435 -8.31 17.79 -7.12
CA ASN A 435 -7.91 19.15 -6.77
C ASN A 435 -7.77 19.26 -5.24
N PRO A 436 -6.57 19.57 -4.72
CA PRO A 436 -6.32 19.60 -3.29
C PRO A 436 -6.87 20.84 -2.57
N GLU A 437 -7.21 21.91 -3.29
CA GLU A 437 -7.82 23.12 -2.73
C GLU A 437 -9.31 22.93 -2.45
N THR A 438 -10.03 22.28 -3.38
CA THR A 438 -11.47 22.09 -3.28
C THR A 438 -11.86 20.71 -2.74
N GLY A 439 -10.98 19.72 -2.87
CA GLY A 439 -11.28 18.31 -2.62
C GLY A 439 -12.01 17.62 -3.79
N ALA A 440 -12.28 18.32 -4.90
CA ALA A 440 -13.02 17.76 -6.03
C ALA A 440 -12.25 16.60 -6.69
N VAL A 441 -12.99 15.54 -7.03
CA VAL A 441 -12.45 14.32 -7.61
C VAL A 441 -13.07 14.07 -8.98
N ARG A 442 -12.22 13.86 -10.00
CA ARG A 442 -12.61 13.39 -11.33
C ARG A 442 -12.08 11.99 -11.58
N SER A 443 -12.94 11.08 -12.02
CA SER A 443 -12.53 9.77 -12.54
C SER A 443 -12.52 9.76 -14.06
N TYR A 444 -11.47 9.20 -14.64
CA TYR A 444 -11.32 8.90 -16.06
C TYR A 444 -11.56 7.40 -16.26
N ASN A 445 -12.64 7.03 -16.94
CA ASN A 445 -13.03 5.63 -17.12
C ASN A 445 -12.95 5.24 -18.59
N LYS A 446 -12.32 4.11 -18.92
CA LYS A 446 -12.36 3.60 -20.29
C LYS A 446 -13.79 3.24 -20.69
N VAL A 447 -14.20 3.58 -21.93
CA VAL A 447 -15.51 3.18 -22.46
C VAL A 447 -15.67 1.65 -22.44
N ARG A 448 -16.82 1.19 -21.93
CA ARG A 448 -17.16 -0.24 -21.92
C ARG A 448 -17.65 -0.67 -23.29
N THR A 449 -16.96 -1.62 -23.90
CA THR A 449 -17.34 -2.25 -25.17
C THR A 449 -17.84 -3.70 -24.99
N SER A 450 -17.57 -4.30 -23.83
CA SER A 450 -18.00 -5.64 -23.45
C SER A 450 -18.24 -5.78 -21.94
N PRO A 451 -19.16 -6.67 -21.50
CA PRO A 451 -19.38 -6.99 -20.08
C PRO A 451 -18.16 -7.57 -19.36
N ARG A 452 -17.13 -7.99 -20.09
CA ARG A 452 -15.87 -8.53 -19.55
C ARG A 452 -14.75 -7.50 -19.47
N ASP A 453 -14.99 -6.28 -19.94
CA ASP A 453 -13.95 -5.25 -19.97
C ASP A 453 -13.51 -4.86 -18.56
N SER A 454 -12.20 -4.69 -18.44
CA SER A 454 -11.49 -4.24 -17.26
C SER A 454 -10.23 -3.50 -17.71
N VAL A 455 -9.84 -2.50 -16.95
CA VAL A 455 -8.57 -1.80 -17.12
C VAL A 455 -7.71 -2.05 -15.90
N TYR A 456 -6.45 -2.38 -16.12
CA TYR A 456 -5.43 -2.42 -15.08
C TYR A 456 -4.52 -1.22 -15.25
N THR A 457 -4.48 -0.31 -14.28
CA THR A 457 -3.44 0.73 -14.21
C THR A 457 -2.54 0.53 -13.00
N HIS A 458 -1.31 1.03 -13.10
CA HIS A 458 -0.29 0.95 -12.06
C HIS A 458 0.92 1.80 -12.45
N GLY A 459 1.58 2.42 -11.47
CA GLY A 459 2.73 3.31 -11.66
C GLY A 459 2.34 4.57 -12.43
N ILE A 460 2.60 5.74 -11.86
CA ILE A 460 2.36 7.01 -12.55
C ILE A 460 3.46 7.99 -12.16
N TYR A 461 4.08 8.60 -13.16
CA TYR A 461 5.15 9.57 -12.99
C TYR A 461 4.93 10.74 -13.92
N VAL A 462 5.25 11.94 -13.43
CA VAL A 462 5.17 13.19 -14.20
C VAL A 462 6.55 13.47 -14.81
N ASP A 463 6.59 13.84 -16.08
CA ASP A 463 7.81 14.33 -16.73
C ASP A 463 7.98 15.84 -16.56
N GLN A 464 9.08 16.37 -17.07
CA GLN A 464 9.41 17.80 -16.96
C GLN A 464 8.45 18.71 -17.76
N GLN A 465 7.58 18.16 -18.61
CA GLN A 465 6.55 18.88 -19.35
C GLN A 465 5.18 18.80 -18.65
N GLY A 466 5.08 18.13 -17.50
CA GLY A 466 3.81 17.94 -16.81
C GLY A 466 2.97 16.79 -17.36
N ILE A 467 3.54 15.94 -18.22
CA ILE A 467 2.83 14.79 -18.79
C ILE A 467 2.95 13.58 -17.86
N MET A 468 1.83 12.89 -17.62
CA MET A 468 1.81 11.70 -16.78
C MET A 468 2.00 10.44 -17.63
N TRP A 469 2.98 9.62 -17.26
CA TRP A 469 3.28 8.33 -17.87
C TRP A 469 2.92 7.19 -16.92
N PHE A 470 2.16 6.21 -17.40
CA PHE A 470 1.63 5.13 -16.56
C PHE A 470 1.44 3.81 -17.30
N ASN A 471 1.31 2.69 -16.58
CA ASN A 471 0.89 1.43 -17.18
C ASN A 471 -0.62 1.41 -17.40
N ILE A 472 -1.07 1.00 -18.58
CA ILE A 472 -2.46 0.65 -18.86
C ILE A 472 -2.55 -0.71 -19.56
N SER A 473 -2.95 -1.73 -18.81
CA SER A 473 -3.17 -3.11 -19.27
C SER A 473 -1.98 -3.75 -20.00
N GLY A 474 -0.75 -3.31 -19.72
CA GLY A 474 0.46 -3.81 -20.38
C GLY A 474 1.02 -2.90 -21.47
N ILE A 475 0.41 -1.75 -21.66
CA ILE A 475 0.75 -0.72 -22.64
C ILE A 475 1.21 0.54 -21.89
N LEU A 476 2.02 1.37 -22.54
CA LEU A 476 2.40 2.67 -21.98
C LEU A 476 1.28 3.68 -22.22
N GLY A 477 0.70 4.21 -21.14
CA GLY A 477 -0.24 5.32 -21.17
C GLY A 477 0.46 6.66 -21.00
N ARG A 478 -0.09 7.68 -21.67
CA ARG A 478 0.27 9.09 -21.60
C ARG A 478 -1.00 9.87 -21.30
N ALA A 479 -1.04 10.60 -20.18
CA ALA A 479 -2.10 11.54 -19.88
C ALA A 479 -1.56 12.97 -19.95
N ASP A 480 -2.30 13.83 -20.65
CA ASP A 480 -1.96 15.22 -20.88
C ASP A 480 -2.93 16.11 -20.08
N PRO A 481 -2.47 16.80 -19.02
CA PRO A 481 -3.37 17.57 -18.18
C PRO A 481 -3.93 18.81 -18.89
N GLU A 482 -3.22 19.37 -19.87
CA GLU A 482 -3.66 20.55 -20.61
C GLU A 482 -4.70 20.18 -21.67
N ALA A 483 -4.44 19.11 -22.43
CA ALA A 483 -5.38 18.60 -23.42
C ALA A 483 -6.57 17.83 -22.80
N ASP A 484 -6.44 17.40 -21.53
CA ASP A 484 -7.38 16.50 -20.84
C ASP A 484 -7.59 15.16 -21.61
N GLU A 485 -6.52 14.65 -22.22
CA GLU A 485 -6.54 13.48 -23.10
C GLU A 485 -5.67 12.32 -22.56
N ILE A 486 -6.08 11.09 -22.89
CA ILE A 486 -5.29 9.88 -22.64
C ILE A 486 -4.98 9.21 -23.98
N THR A 487 -3.69 8.98 -24.21
CA THR A 487 -3.16 8.24 -25.37
C THR A 487 -2.30 7.08 -24.92
N THR A 488 -2.06 6.12 -25.81
CA THR A 488 -1.27 4.93 -25.52
C THR A 488 -0.24 4.64 -26.60
N PHE A 489 0.84 3.97 -26.20
CA PHE A 489 1.92 3.52 -27.06
C PHE A 489 2.14 2.03 -26.88
N THR A 490 1.69 1.24 -27.86
CA THR A 490 1.78 -0.23 -27.83
C THR A 490 3.24 -0.68 -27.98
N PRO A 491 3.82 -1.41 -27.01
CA PRO A 491 5.17 -1.93 -27.15
C PRO A 491 5.22 -3.02 -28.24
N PRO A 492 6.38 -3.26 -28.87
CA PRO A 492 6.55 -4.32 -29.87
C PRO A 492 6.10 -5.71 -29.37
N ALA A 493 5.67 -6.56 -30.30
CA ALA A 493 5.21 -7.92 -29.98
C ALA A 493 6.23 -8.70 -29.12
N GLY A 494 5.75 -9.30 -28.03
CA GLY A 494 6.58 -10.03 -27.07
C GLY A 494 7.13 -9.17 -25.92
N MET A 495 7.05 -7.84 -26.02
CA MET A 495 7.29 -6.92 -24.92
C MET A 495 5.97 -6.51 -24.26
N ARG A 496 6.01 -6.18 -22.96
CA ARG A 496 4.87 -5.65 -22.22
C ARG A 496 5.34 -4.68 -21.14
N VAL A 497 4.61 -3.59 -20.94
CA VAL A 497 4.81 -2.68 -19.81
C VAL A 497 4.31 -3.35 -18.53
N ALA A 498 5.11 -3.32 -17.48
CA ALA A 498 4.81 -3.94 -16.19
C ALA A 498 5.31 -3.07 -15.04
N GLY A 499 4.79 -3.31 -13.83
CA GLY A 499 5.29 -2.66 -12.62
C GLY A 499 5.15 -1.14 -12.66
N THR A 500 6.15 -0.45 -12.14
CA THR A 500 6.19 1.03 -12.10
C THR A 500 6.91 1.60 -13.31
N GLN A 501 6.79 2.92 -13.46
CA GLN A 501 7.47 3.73 -14.45
C GLN A 501 8.35 4.73 -13.71
N ASP A 502 9.22 5.44 -14.42
CA ASP A 502 9.92 6.64 -13.93
C ASP A 502 10.46 7.39 -15.15
N VAL A 503 10.74 8.68 -15.00
CA VAL A 503 11.31 9.53 -16.05
C VAL A 503 12.75 9.88 -15.67
N ASP A 504 13.71 9.58 -16.55
CA ASP A 504 15.11 9.95 -16.32
C ASP A 504 15.33 11.47 -16.51
N ALA A 505 16.50 11.97 -16.08
CA ALA A 505 16.81 13.40 -16.22
C ALA A 505 16.94 13.87 -17.69
N MET A 506 16.95 12.93 -18.65
CA MET A 506 16.98 13.19 -20.09
C MET A 506 15.58 13.11 -20.74
N GLY A 507 14.52 12.99 -19.94
CA GLY A 507 13.13 12.94 -20.40
C GLY A 507 12.74 11.60 -21.05
N LYS A 508 13.50 10.52 -20.81
CA LYS A 508 13.14 9.18 -21.32
C LYS A 508 12.45 8.38 -20.22
N VAL A 509 11.44 7.61 -20.62
CA VAL A 509 10.54 6.91 -19.69
C VAL A 509 11.03 5.48 -19.50
N TRP A 510 11.40 5.12 -18.27
CA TRP A 510 11.74 3.76 -17.88
C TRP A 510 10.53 3.02 -17.35
N MET A 511 10.42 1.73 -17.64
CA MET A 511 9.30 0.90 -17.18
C MET A 511 9.70 -0.56 -17.03
N GLY A 512 9.08 -1.23 -16.06
CA GLY A 512 9.26 -2.66 -15.88
C GLY A 512 8.75 -3.48 -17.07
N SER A 513 9.31 -4.67 -17.25
CA SER A 513 8.83 -5.69 -18.18
C SER A 513 9.03 -7.09 -17.60
N THR A 514 8.42 -8.12 -18.21
CA THR A 514 8.39 -9.48 -17.63
C THR A 514 9.78 -10.04 -17.31
N GLU A 515 10.74 -9.90 -18.23
CA GLU A 515 12.11 -10.44 -18.10
C GLU A 515 13.18 -9.35 -18.23
N GLY A 516 12.84 -8.10 -17.93
CA GLY A 516 13.75 -6.97 -18.09
C GLY A 516 13.07 -5.62 -17.85
N VAL A 517 13.58 -4.59 -18.50
CA VAL A 517 12.98 -3.25 -18.51
C VAL A 517 12.87 -2.72 -19.93
N LEU A 518 11.92 -1.80 -20.13
CA LEU A 518 11.79 -1.00 -21.34
C LEU A 518 12.19 0.44 -21.03
N ARG A 519 12.75 1.10 -22.04
CA ARG A 519 12.96 2.54 -22.07
C ARG A 519 12.25 3.10 -23.29
N PHE A 520 11.36 4.06 -23.11
CA PHE A 520 10.65 4.74 -24.17
C PHE A 520 11.22 6.13 -24.40
N ASP A 521 11.42 6.47 -25.67
CA ASP A 521 11.80 7.80 -26.10
C ASP A 521 10.55 8.54 -26.63
N PRO A 522 10.03 9.56 -25.92
CA PRO A 522 8.83 10.28 -26.35
C PRO A 522 8.98 11.03 -27.68
N GLU A 523 10.18 11.50 -28.01
CA GLU A 523 10.44 12.28 -29.24
C GLU A 523 10.47 11.36 -30.46
N GLU A 524 11.23 10.27 -30.35
CA GLU A 524 11.39 9.27 -31.42
C GLU A 524 10.22 8.28 -31.48
N ARG A 525 9.41 8.23 -30.41
CA ARG A 525 8.34 7.25 -30.17
C ARG A 525 8.81 5.81 -30.30
N THR A 526 9.98 5.51 -29.74
CA THR A 526 10.61 4.17 -29.84
C THR A 526 10.83 3.54 -28.48
N PHE A 527 10.71 2.22 -28.42
CA PHE A 527 11.05 1.42 -27.25
C PHE A 527 12.46 0.83 -27.39
N GLN A 528 13.18 0.76 -26.29
CA GLN A 528 14.42 0.03 -26.13
C GLN A 528 14.26 -1.02 -25.03
N TYR A 529 14.75 -2.24 -25.23
CA TYR A 529 14.63 -3.31 -24.24
C TYR A 529 15.98 -3.73 -23.66
N PHE A 530 16.01 -3.88 -22.34
CA PHE A 530 17.17 -4.35 -21.59
C PHE A 530 16.80 -5.62 -20.82
N GLN A 531 17.46 -6.71 -21.18
CA GLN A 531 17.19 -8.02 -20.60
C GLN A 531 17.85 -8.18 -19.24
N ASN A 532 17.16 -8.85 -18.31
CA ASN A 532 17.74 -9.26 -17.04
C ASN A 532 18.92 -10.24 -17.26
N PRO A 533 20.05 -10.10 -16.53
CA PRO A 533 21.14 -11.07 -16.63
C PRO A 533 20.71 -12.51 -16.34
N ALA A 534 19.86 -12.71 -15.34
CA ALA A 534 19.18 -13.97 -15.09
C ALA A 534 17.71 -13.94 -15.50
N ALA A 535 17.22 -15.03 -16.12
CA ALA A 535 15.85 -15.17 -16.63
C ALA A 535 14.78 -15.45 -15.55
N THR A 536 15.07 -15.24 -14.27
CA THR A 536 14.11 -15.50 -13.18
C THR A 536 13.96 -14.30 -12.28
N GLY A 537 12.84 -14.18 -11.58
CA GLY A 537 12.70 -13.24 -10.49
C GLY A 537 12.25 -11.84 -10.85
N GLY A 538 11.86 -11.64 -12.11
CA GLY A 538 11.06 -10.52 -12.60
C GLY A 538 11.66 -9.15 -12.38
N THR A 539 10.88 -8.14 -12.76
CA THR A 539 11.19 -6.73 -12.56
C THR A 539 10.07 -6.10 -11.74
N TYR A 540 10.45 -5.25 -10.78
CA TYR A 540 9.50 -4.48 -9.99
C TYR A 540 9.76 -2.98 -10.12
N GLY A 541 9.95 -2.24 -9.02
CA GLY A 541 10.12 -0.79 -9.08
C GLY A 541 11.31 -0.39 -9.93
N VAL A 542 11.15 0.61 -10.79
CA VAL A 542 12.19 1.11 -11.70
C VAL A 542 12.49 2.57 -11.44
N THR A 543 13.72 3.01 -11.73
CA THR A 543 14.09 4.42 -11.79
C THR A 543 15.16 4.67 -12.86
N GLY A 544 15.22 5.88 -13.40
CA GLY A 544 16.29 6.34 -14.28
C GLY A 544 17.20 7.35 -13.57
N ASP A 545 18.51 7.18 -13.67
CA ASP A 545 19.47 8.12 -13.08
C ASP A 545 19.70 9.37 -13.95
N ARG A 546 20.49 10.32 -13.43
CA ARG A 546 20.84 11.56 -14.13
C ARG A 546 21.69 11.36 -15.40
N LEU A 547 22.32 10.20 -15.57
CA LEU A 547 23.10 9.84 -16.76
C LEU A 547 22.24 9.16 -17.83
N GLY A 548 20.95 8.94 -17.54
CA GLY A 548 20.00 8.28 -18.40
C GLY A 548 20.06 6.75 -18.33
N ASN A 549 20.73 6.17 -17.34
CA ASN A 549 20.77 4.73 -17.13
C ASN A 549 19.59 4.25 -16.27
N GLY A 550 19.18 3.01 -16.47
CA GLY A 550 18.04 2.41 -15.77
C GLY A 550 18.44 1.54 -14.60
N TRP A 551 17.61 1.52 -13.56
CA TRP A 551 17.77 0.74 -12.34
C TRP A 551 16.43 0.09 -11.96
N TRP A 552 16.43 -1.14 -11.46
CA TRP A 552 15.18 -1.81 -11.10
C TRP A 552 15.29 -2.88 -10.01
N GLY A 553 14.25 -2.98 -9.20
CA GLY A 553 14.16 -3.95 -8.11
C GLY A 553 13.86 -5.33 -8.65
N ARG A 554 14.64 -6.32 -8.23
CA ARG A 554 14.37 -7.74 -8.48
C ARG A 554 14.12 -8.41 -7.15
N TRP A 555 12.99 -8.00 -6.59
CA TRP A 555 12.52 -8.30 -5.24
C TRP A 555 12.58 -9.78 -4.86
N THR A 556 12.39 -10.69 -5.82
CA THR A 556 12.45 -12.13 -5.51
C THR A 556 13.86 -12.69 -5.43
N ARG A 557 14.87 -11.96 -5.92
CA ARG A 557 16.28 -12.33 -5.96
C ARG A 557 17.17 -11.63 -4.95
N ASP A 558 16.61 -10.68 -4.20
CA ASP A 558 17.38 -9.78 -3.34
C ASP A 558 18.49 -9.06 -4.11
N VAL A 559 18.21 -8.64 -5.35
CA VAL A 559 19.13 -7.86 -6.16
C VAL A 559 18.45 -6.64 -6.78
N VAL A 560 19.25 -5.65 -7.13
CA VAL A 560 18.90 -4.55 -8.02
C VAL A 560 19.54 -4.80 -9.38
N GLY A 561 18.75 -4.70 -10.44
CA GLY A 561 19.23 -4.65 -11.82
C GLY A 561 19.66 -3.25 -12.21
N HIS A 562 20.65 -3.14 -13.09
CA HIS A 562 21.14 -1.88 -13.65
C HIS A 562 21.44 -2.06 -15.14
N ALA A 563 21.10 -1.07 -15.97
CA ALA A 563 21.41 -1.03 -17.39
C ALA A 563 22.25 0.20 -17.74
N ASP A 564 23.44 -0.03 -18.28
CA ASP A 564 24.24 1.02 -18.90
C ASP A 564 23.76 1.21 -20.35
N VAL A 565 23.16 2.37 -20.63
CA VAL A 565 22.54 2.64 -21.95
C VAL A 565 23.59 2.81 -23.05
N LYS A 566 24.79 3.30 -22.73
CA LYS A 566 25.86 3.52 -23.71
C LYS A 566 26.42 2.21 -24.22
N THR A 567 26.58 1.23 -23.33
CA THR A 567 27.14 -0.09 -23.65
C THR A 567 26.09 -1.15 -23.96
N GLY A 568 24.83 -0.92 -23.54
CA GLY A 568 23.74 -1.89 -23.62
C GLY A 568 23.84 -3.04 -22.63
N LYS A 569 24.78 -2.98 -21.67
CA LYS A 569 25.02 -4.06 -20.70
C LYS A 569 24.11 -3.94 -19.49
N THR A 570 23.70 -5.08 -18.95
CA THR A 570 22.94 -5.17 -17.70
C THR A 570 23.73 -5.89 -16.60
N TYR A 571 23.49 -5.49 -15.35
CA TYR A 571 24.21 -5.95 -14.16
C TYR A 571 23.23 -6.27 -13.02
N GLU A 572 23.65 -7.11 -12.06
CA GLU A 572 22.92 -7.39 -10.82
C GLU A 572 23.77 -6.99 -9.61
N ILE A 573 23.16 -6.30 -8.65
CA ILE A 573 23.78 -5.80 -7.42
C ILE A 573 23.06 -6.44 -6.22
N PRO A 574 23.73 -7.23 -5.37
CA PRO A 574 23.11 -7.85 -4.19
C PRO A 574 22.66 -6.82 -3.15
N MET A 575 21.44 -6.98 -2.63
CA MET A 575 20.82 -6.06 -1.66
C MET A 575 20.88 -6.56 -0.22
N ARG A 576 21.68 -7.58 0.05
CA ARG A 576 21.90 -8.08 1.42
C ARG A 576 23.05 -7.30 2.08
N PRO A 577 22.80 -6.62 3.22
CA PRO A 577 23.86 -5.94 3.95
C PRO A 577 24.98 -6.90 4.38
N PRO A 578 26.25 -6.47 4.35
CA PRO A 578 27.35 -7.20 4.95
C PRO A 578 27.05 -7.50 6.44
N GLY A 579 27.21 -8.76 6.85
CA GLY A 579 26.96 -9.19 8.23
C GLY A 579 25.49 -9.44 8.58
N ALA A 580 24.55 -9.27 7.65
CA ALA A 580 23.15 -9.65 7.86
C ALA A 580 23.02 -11.13 8.24
N VAL A 581 22.04 -11.43 9.09
CA VAL A 581 21.75 -12.80 9.53
C VAL A 581 21.47 -13.67 8.30
N LYS A 582 22.15 -14.81 8.24
CA LYS A 582 22.01 -15.73 7.11
C LYS A 582 20.62 -16.39 7.15
N PRO A 583 19.89 -16.46 6.02
CA PRO A 583 18.63 -17.19 5.92
C PRO A 583 18.63 -18.54 6.65
N GLU A 584 19.69 -19.32 6.44
CA GLU A 584 19.83 -20.68 6.96
C GLU A 584 19.83 -20.78 8.48
N SER A 585 20.08 -19.69 9.22
CA SER A 585 20.00 -19.71 10.69
C SER A 585 18.57 -19.68 11.22
N PHE A 586 17.57 -19.38 10.38
CA PHE A 586 16.15 -19.45 10.73
C PHE A 586 15.53 -20.81 10.38
N MET A 587 16.31 -21.75 9.84
CA MET A 587 15.79 -22.94 9.17
C MET A 587 16.27 -24.23 9.81
N THR A 588 15.36 -25.20 9.91
CA THR A 588 15.69 -26.61 10.09
C THR A 588 16.31 -27.17 8.81
N ASP A 589 16.86 -28.39 8.88
CA ASP A 589 17.40 -29.04 7.68
C ASP A 589 16.29 -29.40 6.67
N ALA A 590 15.09 -29.73 7.15
CA ALA A 590 13.93 -29.97 6.30
C ALA A 590 13.48 -28.70 5.56
N ASP A 591 13.53 -27.55 6.21
CA ASP A 591 13.23 -26.26 5.55
C ASP A 591 14.25 -25.98 4.45
N LYS A 592 15.55 -26.13 4.74
CA LYS A 592 16.61 -25.90 3.76
C LYS A 592 16.40 -26.79 2.53
N GLU A 593 16.15 -28.08 2.76
CA GLU A 593 15.85 -29.03 1.67
C GLU A 593 14.62 -28.58 0.87
N PHE A 594 13.53 -28.23 1.55
CA PHE A 594 12.32 -27.73 0.91
C PHE A 594 12.60 -26.49 0.04
N TYR A 595 13.17 -25.43 0.61
CA TYR A 595 13.39 -24.18 -0.11
C TYR A 595 14.36 -24.36 -1.29
N TYR A 596 15.45 -25.10 -1.11
CA TYR A 596 16.45 -25.33 -2.17
C TYR A 596 15.90 -26.18 -3.31
N ASN A 597 15.08 -27.19 -3.01
CA ASN A 597 14.41 -27.99 -4.04
C ASN A 597 13.33 -27.20 -4.81
N HIS A 598 12.80 -26.14 -4.22
CA HIS A 598 11.85 -25.22 -4.87
C HIS A 598 12.53 -24.02 -5.53
N GLY A 599 13.84 -24.10 -5.79
CA GLY A 599 14.55 -23.13 -6.62
C GLY A 599 15.04 -21.88 -5.88
N ALA A 600 14.91 -21.82 -4.55
CA ALA A 600 15.58 -20.79 -3.76
C ALA A 600 17.08 -21.02 -3.76
N LEU A 601 17.80 -20.43 -4.71
CA LEU A 601 19.26 -20.50 -4.78
C LEU A 601 19.89 -19.48 -3.81
N ARG A 602 21.23 -19.52 -3.66
CA ARG A 602 22.04 -18.59 -2.84
C ARG A 602 21.83 -17.09 -3.12
N PHE A 603 21.07 -16.75 -4.17
CA PHE A 603 20.41 -15.47 -4.40
C PHE A 603 18.95 -15.80 -4.71
N MET A 604 18.04 -15.14 -4.00
CA MET A 604 16.74 -15.68 -3.62
C MET A 604 15.84 -15.98 -4.83
N CYS A 605 14.85 -16.85 -4.70
CA CYS A 605 13.85 -17.08 -5.75
C CYS A 605 12.47 -16.76 -5.23
N CYS A 606 11.66 -16.30 -6.18
CA CYS A 606 10.27 -16.67 -6.39
C CYS A 606 9.76 -17.73 -5.41
N VAL A 607 8.61 -17.44 -4.79
CA VAL A 607 7.75 -18.38 -4.05
C VAL A 607 8.27 -19.82 -4.08
N PRO A 608 8.83 -20.31 -2.97
CA PRO A 608 8.51 -19.86 -1.62
C PRO A 608 9.43 -18.76 -1.04
N TRP A 609 8.86 -17.67 -0.49
CA TRP A 609 9.63 -16.64 0.25
C TRP A 609 10.42 -17.26 1.40
N MET A 610 11.73 -17.11 1.32
CA MET A 610 12.64 -17.71 2.27
C MET A 610 12.83 -16.78 3.48
N PRO A 611 12.82 -17.31 4.72
CA PRO A 611 13.31 -16.61 5.90
C PRO A 611 14.62 -15.86 5.64
N GLY A 612 14.73 -14.59 6.07
CA GLY A 612 15.88 -13.73 5.83
C GLY A 612 15.86 -12.94 4.50
N ALA A 613 14.76 -12.99 3.77
CA ALA A 613 14.54 -12.19 2.57
C ALA A 613 14.72 -10.68 2.80
N GLN A 614 15.31 -10.01 1.81
CA GLN A 614 15.48 -8.55 1.80
C GLN A 614 14.40 -7.86 0.97
N ALA A 615 14.04 -8.43 -0.18
CA ALA A 615 12.99 -7.97 -1.09
C ALA A 615 13.09 -6.49 -1.48
N PRO A 616 14.13 -6.05 -2.22
CA PRO A 616 14.21 -4.68 -2.73
C PRO A 616 12.98 -4.36 -3.57
N ARG A 617 12.19 -3.35 -3.16
CA ARG A 617 10.90 -3.00 -3.77
C ARG A 617 11.07 -1.88 -4.79
N ARG A 618 10.66 -0.65 -4.45
CA ARG A 618 10.75 0.51 -5.33
C ARG A 618 11.88 1.41 -4.90
N MET A 619 12.27 2.30 -5.79
CA MET A 619 13.49 3.09 -5.70
C MET A 619 13.30 4.43 -6.39
N GLY A 620 14.10 5.40 -5.99
CA GLY A 620 14.14 6.73 -6.61
C GLY A 620 15.59 7.15 -6.82
N ALA A 621 15.90 7.60 -8.02
CA ALA A 621 17.15 8.29 -8.30
C ALA A 621 17.12 9.70 -7.72
N ASP A 622 18.22 10.13 -7.13
CA ASP A 622 18.48 11.56 -6.99
C ASP A 622 18.77 12.13 -8.40
N LYS A 623 17.81 12.86 -8.95
CA LYS A 623 17.90 13.39 -10.32
C LYS A 623 18.97 14.46 -10.47
N ASN A 624 19.45 15.03 -9.37
CA ASN A 624 20.52 16.02 -9.31
C ASN A 624 21.80 15.48 -8.67
N GLY A 625 21.80 14.22 -8.22
CA GLY A 625 22.91 13.58 -7.52
C GLY A 625 23.41 12.30 -8.21
N ASP A 626 24.36 11.63 -7.54
CA ASP A 626 25.04 10.44 -8.05
C ASP A 626 24.59 9.14 -7.37
N VAL A 627 23.36 9.15 -6.83
CA VAL A 627 22.88 8.07 -5.97
C VAL A 627 21.47 7.59 -6.36
N ILE A 628 21.26 6.28 -6.21
CA ILE A 628 19.95 5.65 -6.21
C ILE A 628 19.59 5.25 -4.78
N TRP A 629 18.37 5.55 -4.36
CA TRP A 629 17.81 5.13 -3.09
C TRP A 629 16.83 3.99 -3.29
N VAL A 630 17.09 2.86 -2.67
CA VAL A 630 16.31 1.63 -2.81
C VAL A 630 15.63 1.30 -1.49
N SER A 631 14.31 1.18 -1.51
CA SER A 631 13.55 0.67 -0.38
C SER A 631 13.74 -0.85 -0.26
N ASN A 632 14.64 -1.25 0.63
CA ASN A 632 14.92 -2.65 0.92
C ASN A 632 13.91 -3.17 1.94
N TRP A 633 12.76 -3.59 1.44
CA TRP A 633 11.52 -3.69 2.21
C TRP A 633 11.63 -4.59 3.43
N TRP A 634 11.91 -5.86 3.24
CA TRP A 634 12.11 -6.79 4.34
C TRP A 634 13.49 -6.70 4.97
N GLY A 635 14.44 -6.05 4.31
CA GLY A 635 15.71 -5.67 4.93
C GLY A 635 15.57 -4.59 6.00
N GLY A 636 14.46 -3.84 6.01
CA GLY A 636 14.20 -2.78 6.99
C GLY A 636 15.21 -1.62 6.90
N ASN A 637 15.67 -1.30 5.69
CA ASN A 637 16.64 -0.24 5.43
C ASN A 637 16.39 0.47 4.10
N LEU A 638 16.92 1.69 3.97
CA LEU A 638 17.21 2.29 2.68
C LEU A 638 18.61 1.90 2.24
N ALA A 639 18.75 1.39 1.02
CA ALA A 639 20.04 1.15 0.41
C ALA A 639 20.37 2.29 -0.56
N GLU A 640 21.51 2.92 -0.36
CA GLU A 640 22.08 3.96 -1.21
C GLU A 640 23.07 3.30 -2.16
N ILE A 641 22.95 3.53 -3.46
CA ILE A 641 23.83 2.98 -4.49
C ILE A 641 24.47 4.12 -5.26
N ASP A 642 25.80 4.19 -5.24
CA ASP A 642 26.56 5.13 -6.07
C ASP A 642 26.50 4.68 -7.54
N ILE A 643 26.09 5.57 -8.44
CA ILE A 643 25.82 5.22 -9.85
C ILE A 643 27.07 4.92 -10.67
N HIS A 644 28.26 5.30 -10.19
CA HIS A 644 29.53 5.12 -10.93
C HIS A 644 30.25 3.84 -10.50
N THR A 645 30.30 3.60 -9.20
CA THR A 645 31.02 2.47 -8.57
C THR A 645 30.11 1.26 -8.37
N ARG A 646 28.80 1.48 -8.16
CA ARG A 646 27.78 0.50 -7.73
C ARG A 646 28.03 -0.04 -6.31
N GLU A 647 28.80 0.68 -5.51
CA GLU A 647 28.92 0.40 -4.08
C GLU A 647 27.60 0.70 -3.38
N VAL A 648 27.28 -0.09 -2.35
CA VAL A 648 26.00 -0.01 -1.63
C VAL A 648 26.25 0.31 -0.17
N THR A 649 25.62 1.38 0.32
CA THR A 649 25.56 1.76 1.73
C THR A 649 24.15 1.49 2.25
N TYR A 650 24.02 0.98 3.48
CA TYR A 650 22.73 0.60 4.05
C TYR A 650 22.41 1.46 5.27
N HIS A 651 21.21 2.03 5.28
CA HIS A 651 20.71 2.93 6.32
C HIS A 651 19.48 2.29 6.99
N PRO A 652 19.65 1.63 8.15
CA PRO A 652 18.55 0.99 8.86
C PRO A 652 17.49 1.99 9.30
N LEU A 653 16.22 1.60 9.21
CA LEU A 653 15.13 2.37 9.82
C LEU A 653 15.25 2.38 11.35
N PRO A 654 14.75 3.43 12.03
CA PRO A 654 14.98 3.63 13.46
C PRO A 654 14.28 2.59 14.36
N HIS A 655 13.27 1.88 13.85
CA HIS A 655 12.53 0.87 14.61
C HIS A 655 12.42 -0.45 13.85
N LYS A 656 12.56 -1.57 14.59
CA LYS A 656 12.43 -2.92 14.03
C LYS A 656 11.03 -3.17 13.49
N GLY A 657 10.93 -3.94 12.39
CA GLY A 657 9.65 -4.27 11.76
C GLY A 657 9.08 -3.18 10.84
N MET A 658 9.75 -2.03 10.76
CA MET A 658 9.50 -1.05 9.70
C MET A 658 10.04 -1.58 8.37
N HIS A 659 9.18 -1.57 7.36
CA HIS A 659 9.51 -2.07 6.03
C HIS A 659 9.23 -0.96 5.00
N PRO A 660 10.27 -0.36 4.39
CA PRO A 660 10.12 0.74 3.43
C PRO A 660 9.70 0.19 2.06
N TYR A 661 8.83 0.88 1.31
CA TYR A 661 8.32 0.34 0.05
C TYR A 661 8.75 1.10 -1.20
N SER A 662 8.75 2.43 -1.15
CA SER A 662 9.19 3.32 -2.24
C SER A 662 9.96 4.50 -1.67
N ALA A 663 10.97 4.95 -2.42
CA ALA A 663 11.81 6.09 -2.07
C ALA A 663 11.69 7.19 -3.14
N VAL A 664 11.71 8.44 -2.72
CA VAL A 664 11.75 9.63 -3.57
C VAL A 664 12.70 10.65 -2.95
N VAL A 665 13.37 11.46 -3.77
CA VAL A 665 14.35 12.46 -3.35
C VAL A 665 13.78 13.84 -3.65
N ASP A 666 13.86 14.76 -2.68
CA ASP A 666 13.48 16.16 -2.88
C ASP A 666 14.61 16.99 -3.52
N SER A 667 14.37 18.27 -3.76
CA SER A 667 15.36 19.18 -4.35
C SER A 667 16.56 19.46 -3.45
N ASP A 668 16.43 19.21 -2.14
CA ASP A 668 17.45 19.43 -1.12
C ASP A 668 18.23 18.14 -0.81
N HIS A 669 18.07 17.10 -1.64
CA HIS A 669 18.69 15.78 -1.49
C HIS A 669 18.24 14.99 -0.25
N ASN A 670 17.14 15.39 0.41
CA ASN A 670 16.53 14.56 1.42
C ASN A 670 15.77 13.40 0.77
N VAL A 671 15.74 12.27 1.48
CA VAL A 671 15.09 11.06 0.99
C VAL A 671 13.84 10.79 1.79
N TYR A 672 12.70 10.69 1.11
CA TYR A 672 11.44 10.29 1.71
C TYR A 672 11.10 8.87 1.32
N THR A 673 10.69 8.05 2.29
CA THR A 673 10.17 6.71 2.04
C THR A 673 8.89 6.48 2.81
N ASN A 674 7.89 5.88 2.17
CA ASN A 674 6.73 5.37 2.88
C ASN A 674 7.07 4.02 3.54
N VAL A 675 6.56 3.82 4.76
CA VAL A 675 6.77 2.59 5.55
C VAL A 675 5.48 1.79 5.53
N SER A 676 5.36 0.87 4.55
CA SER A 676 4.09 0.17 4.30
C SER A 676 3.62 -0.69 5.48
N SER A 677 4.52 -1.06 6.39
CA SER A 677 4.19 -1.84 7.59
C SER A 677 3.72 -1.00 8.77
N ASP A 678 3.95 0.32 8.79
CA ASP A 678 3.80 1.18 9.98
C ASP A 678 2.76 2.31 9.84
N ASP A 679 2.15 2.49 8.66
CA ASP A 679 1.30 3.67 8.40
C ASP A 679 2.06 4.97 8.68
N SER A 680 3.25 5.12 8.12
CA SER A 680 4.09 6.30 8.31
C SER A 680 4.89 6.66 7.06
N VAL A 681 5.33 7.92 7.02
CA VAL A 681 6.36 8.41 6.11
C VAL A 681 7.63 8.65 6.92
N ALA A 682 8.78 8.22 6.40
CA ALA A 682 10.08 8.48 7.00
C ALA A 682 10.88 9.40 6.08
N LYS A 683 11.46 10.45 6.66
CA LYS A 683 12.48 11.30 6.02
C LYS A 683 13.85 10.89 6.54
N PHE A 684 14.80 10.70 5.64
CA PHE A 684 16.21 10.53 5.92
C PHE A 684 16.97 11.73 5.35
N ASP A 685 17.78 12.37 6.17
CA ASP A 685 18.71 13.42 5.75
C ASP A 685 20.11 12.81 5.61
N PRO A 686 20.64 12.63 4.39
CA PRO A 686 21.96 12.03 4.19
C PRO A 686 23.11 12.87 4.76
N SER A 687 22.93 14.18 4.93
CA SER A 687 23.99 15.08 5.42
C SER A 687 24.23 14.94 6.93
N THR A 688 23.17 14.61 7.67
CA THR A 688 23.19 14.42 9.13
C THR A 688 23.07 12.95 9.54
N GLN A 689 22.66 12.08 8.62
CA GLN A 689 22.29 10.68 8.86
C GLN A 689 21.14 10.51 9.87
N GLU A 690 20.25 11.49 9.95
CA GLU A 690 19.13 11.49 10.88
C GLU A 690 17.82 11.04 10.23
N TRP A 691 16.99 10.37 11.03
CA TRP A 691 15.64 9.94 10.65
C TRP A 691 14.59 10.80 11.33
N THR A 692 13.59 11.23 10.57
CA THR A 692 12.33 11.76 11.11
C THR A 692 11.17 10.90 10.64
N ILE A 693 10.37 10.38 11.59
CA ILE A 693 9.19 9.56 11.30
C ILE A 693 7.93 10.41 11.47
N TYR A 694 7.11 10.48 10.44
CA TYR A 694 5.80 11.12 10.41
C TYR A 694 4.72 10.04 10.40
N PRO A 695 4.13 9.70 11.57
CA PRO A 695 2.98 8.80 11.61
C PRO A 695 1.84 9.38 10.80
N LEU A 696 1.14 8.56 10.04
CA LEU A 696 -0.10 8.95 9.39
C LEU A 696 -1.25 8.86 10.41
N PRO A 697 -2.28 9.72 10.30
CA PRO A 697 -3.37 9.76 11.28
C PRO A 697 -4.41 8.65 11.06
N SER A 698 -4.18 7.77 10.08
CA SER A 698 -5.02 6.62 9.75
C SER A 698 -4.28 5.29 9.91
N ARG A 699 -5.02 4.24 10.25
CA ARG A 699 -4.51 2.87 10.39
C ARG A 699 -4.78 2.04 9.15
N GLY A 700 -3.91 1.06 8.90
CA GLY A 700 -4.06 0.09 7.82
C GLY A 700 -4.09 0.73 6.45
N THR A 701 -3.27 1.77 6.24
CA THR A 701 -3.16 2.55 4.99
C THR A 701 -2.45 1.77 3.88
N GLU A 702 -1.52 0.89 4.27
CA GLU A 702 -0.64 0.13 3.38
C GLU A 702 -0.05 0.98 2.24
N VAL A 703 0.44 2.17 2.56
CA VAL A 703 1.05 3.05 1.57
C VAL A 703 2.14 2.29 0.82
N ARG A 704 2.10 2.35 -0.52
CA ARG A 704 3.03 1.66 -1.45
C ARG A 704 3.68 2.59 -2.48
N HIS A 705 3.30 3.85 -2.50
CA HIS A 705 3.92 4.88 -3.32
C HIS A 705 4.09 6.16 -2.52
N ILE A 706 5.00 7.01 -2.97
CA ILE A 706 5.28 8.31 -2.39
C ILE A 706 5.75 9.23 -3.52
N ALA A 707 5.32 10.48 -3.49
CA ALA A 707 5.79 11.52 -4.41
C ALA A 707 6.09 12.80 -3.63
N VAL A 708 7.08 13.56 -4.09
CA VAL A 708 7.36 14.92 -3.62
C VAL A 708 6.84 15.88 -4.68
N ASP A 709 6.07 16.87 -4.24
CA ASP A 709 5.63 18.00 -5.07
C ASP A 709 6.80 18.98 -5.23
N GLY A 710 7.40 19.03 -6.41
CA GLY A 710 8.56 19.88 -6.70
C GLY A 710 8.28 21.39 -6.61
N ARG A 711 7.03 21.81 -6.42
CA ARG A 711 6.65 23.23 -6.35
C ARG A 711 6.74 23.80 -4.93
N ASN A 712 6.52 22.97 -3.92
CA ASN A 712 6.43 23.38 -2.52
C ASN A 712 7.10 22.42 -1.53
N GLY A 713 7.57 21.24 -1.96
CA GLY A 713 8.19 20.24 -1.11
C GLY A 713 7.20 19.36 -0.33
N ASP A 714 5.89 19.49 -0.59
CA ASP A 714 4.89 18.65 0.06
C ASP A 714 5.03 17.20 -0.39
N VAL A 715 4.71 16.28 0.52
CA VAL A 715 4.79 14.85 0.26
C VAL A 715 3.39 14.26 0.11
N TRP A 716 3.18 13.47 -0.95
CA TRP A 716 1.92 12.84 -1.27
C TRP A 716 2.02 11.32 -1.19
N VAL A 717 1.05 10.69 -0.52
CA VAL A 717 0.97 9.23 -0.36
C VAL A 717 -0.45 8.71 -0.60
N PRO A 718 -0.65 7.75 -1.53
CA PRO A 718 -1.92 7.05 -1.67
C PRO A 718 -2.08 5.97 -0.61
N TYR A 719 -3.27 5.85 -0.04
CA TYR A 719 -3.62 4.79 0.88
C TYR A 719 -4.25 3.63 0.11
N ALA A 720 -3.46 2.58 -0.09
CA ALA A 720 -3.79 1.46 -0.97
C ALA A 720 -5.02 0.64 -0.53
N THR A 721 -5.42 0.75 0.73
CA THR A 721 -6.45 -0.10 1.34
C THR A 721 -7.63 0.66 1.91
N THR A 722 -7.56 1.99 1.97
CA THR A 722 -8.56 2.82 2.67
C THR A 722 -9.16 3.91 1.79
N SER A 723 -8.96 3.84 0.48
CA SER A 723 -9.53 4.75 -0.54
C SER A 723 -9.30 6.24 -0.24
N ARG A 724 -8.07 6.58 0.17
CA ARG A 724 -7.67 7.95 0.51
C ARG A 724 -6.32 8.30 -0.12
N VAL A 725 -6.01 9.58 -0.16
CA VAL A 725 -4.68 10.10 -0.47
C VAL A 725 -4.34 11.15 0.58
N ALA A 726 -3.13 11.12 1.14
CA ALA A 726 -2.68 12.11 2.11
C ALA A 726 -1.59 13.02 1.54
N ARG A 727 -1.69 14.29 1.94
CA ARG A 727 -0.70 15.36 1.74
C ARG A 727 -0.04 15.65 3.08
N LEU A 728 1.28 15.61 3.13
CA LEU A 728 2.08 16.03 4.28
C LEU A 728 2.71 17.37 3.95
N GLN A 729 2.44 18.36 4.79
CA GLN A 729 2.95 19.73 4.67
C GLN A 729 3.85 20.02 5.87
N PHE A 730 5.05 20.50 5.60
CA PHE A 730 6.07 20.73 6.64
C PHE A 730 6.13 22.21 6.98
N ARG A 731 6.04 22.54 8.27
CA ARG A 731 6.13 23.91 8.77
C ARG A 731 7.25 24.07 9.79
N SER A 732 7.88 25.23 9.75
CA SER A 732 8.86 25.69 10.72
C SER A 732 8.22 25.99 12.08
N GLU A 733 9.05 26.09 13.11
CA GLU A 733 8.58 26.53 14.42
C GLU A 733 8.03 27.97 14.38
N ALA A 734 8.63 28.84 13.56
CA ALA A 734 8.19 30.22 13.41
C ALA A 734 6.77 30.31 12.81
N GLU A 735 6.47 29.53 11.77
CA GLU A 735 5.12 29.46 11.17
C GLU A 735 4.10 28.93 12.18
N ARG A 736 4.47 27.87 12.93
CA ARG A 736 3.61 27.34 14.00
C ARG A 736 3.33 28.39 15.07
N GLN A 737 4.33 29.17 15.47
CA GLN A 737 4.17 30.26 16.46
C GLN A 737 3.34 31.42 15.91
N ALA A 738 3.50 31.78 14.64
CA ALA A 738 2.68 32.79 13.98
C ALA A 738 1.19 32.41 14.02
N HIS A 739 0.86 31.17 13.63
CA HIS A 739 -0.52 30.68 13.72
C HIS A 739 -1.05 30.63 15.15
N ARG A 740 -0.19 30.36 16.15
CA ARG A 740 -0.61 30.48 17.56
C ARG A 740 -0.92 31.92 17.93
N ALA A 741 -0.07 32.87 17.55
CA ALA A 741 -0.28 34.28 17.84
C ALA A 741 -1.60 34.78 17.25
N ASP A 742 -1.91 34.39 16.01
CA ASP A 742 -3.19 34.69 15.36
C ASP A 742 -4.39 33.99 16.04
N ALA A 743 -4.13 32.91 16.79
CA ALA A 743 -5.12 32.17 17.58
C ALA A 743 -5.23 32.62 19.05
N VAL A 744 -4.42 33.58 19.52
CA VAL A 744 -4.57 34.17 20.87
C VAL A 744 -5.57 35.33 20.78
N PRO A 745 -6.55 35.46 21.71
CA PRO A 745 -7.41 36.65 21.72
C PRO A 745 -6.55 37.91 21.87
N MET A 746 -6.74 38.89 21.00
CA MET A 746 -6.25 40.25 21.25
C MET A 746 -6.80 40.70 22.62
N PRO A 747 -5.97 41.19 23.55
CA PRO A 747 -6.46 41.71 24.82
C PRO A 747 -7.48 42.82 24.55
N ALA A 748 -8.63 42.77 25.22
CA ALA A 748 -9.66 43.80 25.11
C ALA A 748 -9.06 45.16 25.51
N GLU A 749 -9.13 46.14 24.59
CA GLU A 749 -8.79 47.54 24.87
C GLU A 749 -9.76 48.21 25.84
#